data_AF-A0A2P6RC76-F1
#
_entry.id   AF-A0A2P6RC76-F1
#
_cell.length_a   1.000
_cell.length_b   1.000
_cell.length_c   1.000
_cell.angle_alpha   90.00
_cell.angle_beta   90.00
_cell.angle_gamma   90.00
#
_symmetry.space_group_name_H-M   'P 1'
#
loop_
_entity.id
_entity.type
_entity.pdbx_description
1 polymer ?
#
loop_
_entity_poly.entity_id
_entity_poly.type
_entity_poly.pdbx_seq_one_letter_code
_entity_poly.pdbx_strand_id
1 'polypeptide(L)'
;MAWTDKDGCNGKEGDPVVENGFLNCSQPSPSTSGSLLAGATPEGGKSFEVKETISYANILRSRNKFSDALSLYETVLDKDARNVEAHIGKGICLQMKNMGRLAFDSFTEAIKLDSENACALTHCGILYKDEGRLREAAESYQKALNADPSYKPAAECLAIVLTDLGTSLKLAGNTQDGLQKYYEALKTDPHYAPAYYNLGVVYSEMMQFDTALTCYEKAALERPMYAEAYCNMGVIYKNRGDLESAIACYERCLAVSPNFEIAKNNMAIALTDLGTKVKLEGDIDQGIAYYKKALYYNWHYADAMYNLGVAYGEMLKFDMAIVFYELAFHFNPHCAEACNNLGVIYKDRDNLDKAVECYQMALSIKPNFSQSLNNLGVVYTVQGKMDAAASMIEKAIIANPTYAEAYNNLGVLYRDAGNISLAIDAYEQCLKIDPDSRNAGQNRLLAMNYIHEGQDDKLFVAHRDWGRRFMRLFSQHTSWDNLKDPERPLVIGYVSPDYFTHSVSYFIEAPLAHHEYAKYKVVVYSAVVKADAKTIRFRDKVLKKGGIWRDIYGIDEKKVASIVREDKIDILVELTGHTANNKLGTMACRPAPVQVTWIGYPNTTGLPAIDYRITDSLADSPDSKQKHVEQLVRLPECFLCYTPSPEAGPVSPTPALSNGFITFGSFNNLAKITPKVLQVWARILSAIPNSRLVVKCKPFSCDSVRERFLSTLEQLGLEPLRVDLLPLILLNYDHMQAYSLMDISLDTFPYAGTTTTCESLYMGVPCVTMAGSVHAHNVGVSILSTVGLGNLIAKNEEEYVQLAVQLASDITALSNLRMSLRDLMSRSPVCDGPKFTLGLESAYRNMWGRYCKGDVPSQRHMEILQQEVTPEEPTTKIAEPIRITESGFPASIKSNGFNPCPTPMANLSSSEENGV
;
A
#
# COMPACT_ATOMS: atom_id res chain seq x y z
N MET A 1 5.95 42.59 14.73
CA MET A 1 6.05 44.03 14.45
C MET A 1 4.67 44.50 14.05
N ALA A 2 4.02 45.30 14.89
CA ALA A 2 2.77 45.99 14.57
C ALA A 2 3.06 47.18 13.66
N TRP A 3 2.05 47.65 12.90
CA TRP A 3 1.63 49.07 12.77
C TRP A 3 0.40 49.19 11.83
N THR A 4 -0.72 49.50 12.48
CA THR A 4 -1.85 50.41 12.18
C THR A 4 -2.14 51.01 10.80
N ASP A 5 -3.46 51.04 10.54
CA ASP A 5 -4.30 51.81 9.62
C ASP A 5 -3.92 53.27 9.30
N LYS A 6 -4.36 53.73 8.11
CA LYS A 6 -5.08 55.02 7.95
C LYS A 6 -5.84 55.15 6.62
N ASP A 7 -7.05 55.67 6.76
CA ASP A 7 -8.03 56.12 5.74
C ASP A 7 -7.57 57.25 4.81
N GLY A 8 -8.25 57.39 3.66
CA GLY A 8 -8.76 58.71 3.23
C GLY A 8 -8.93 58.99 1.72
N CYS A 9 -10.21 59.04 1.27
CA CYS A 9 -10.83 59.96 0.27
C CYS A 9 -10.36 59.92 -1.22
N ASN A 10 -11.15 60.18 -2.28
CA ASN A 10 -12.53 60.68 -2.50
C ASN A 10 -12.90 60.60 -4.01
N GLY A 11 -14.19 60.60 -4.36
CA GLY A 11 -14.76 61.03 -5.66
C GLY A 11 -15.86 60.11 -6.22
N LYS A 12 -17.17 60.35 -5.95
CA LYS A 12 -18.16 61.14 -6.75
C LYS A 12 -18.44 60.58 -8.15
N GLU A 13 -19.64 60.43 -8.71
CA GLU A 13 -21.02 60.89 -8.47
C GLU A 13 -21.94 60.12 -9.46
N GLY A 14 -23.23 59.93 -9.18
CA GLY A 14 -24.24 59.69 -10.25
C GLY A 14 -25.38 58.69 -9.96
N ASP A 15 -26.38 59.12 -9.19
CA ASP A 15 -27.77 58.60 -9.20
C ASP A 15 -28.54 59.22 -10.39
N PRO A 16 -29.69 58.68 -10.90
CA PRO A 16 -30.85 58.38 -10.06
C PRO A 16 -31.79 57.21 -10.45
N VAL A 17 -32.57 56.84 -9.44
CA VAL A 17 -33.76 55.98 -9.42
C VAL A 17 -34.90 56.57 -10.27
N VAL A 18 -35.55 55.72 -11.07
CA VAL A 18 -36.83 56.01 -11.73
C VAL A 18 -37.84 54.91 -11.36
N GLU A 19 -38.82 55.28 -10.54
CA GLU A 19 -40.14 54.66 -10.49
C GLU A 19 -40.98 55.17 -11.67
N ASN A 20 -41.71 54.28 -12.35
CA ASN A 20 -43.17 54.34 -12.50
C ASN A 20 -43.67 53.47 -13.66
N GLY A 21 -44.80 52.82 -13.41
CA GLY A 21 -45.70 52.36 -14.47
C GLY A 21 -46.90 51.64 -13.88
N PHE A 22 -48.01 52.35 -13.64
CA PHE A 22 -49.35 52.03 -14.14
C PHE A 22 -50.34 53.18 -13.87
N LEU A 23 -51.08 53.57 -14.92
CA LEU A 23 -52.06 54.66 -14.98
C LEU A 23 -53.50 54.13 -15.18
N ASN A 24 -54.43 54.79 -14.47
CA ASN A 24 -55.80 55.23 -14.82
C ASN A 24 -56.91 54.27 -15.28
N CYS A 25 -58.08 54.35 -14.62
CA CYS A 25 -59.18 55.23 -15.08
C CYS A 25 -60.36 55.41 -14.07
N SER A 26 -60.66 56.69 -13.84
CA SER A 26 -61.84 57.46 -13.37
C SER A 26 -63.29 56.89 -13.36
N GLN A 27 -63.98 57.12 -12.22
CA GLN A 27 -65.21 57.95 -11.93
C GLN A 27 -66.41 57.98 -12.92
N PRO A 28 -67.68 58.09 -12.40
CA PRO A 28 -68.28 59.41 -12.13
C PRO A 28 -69.19 59.57 -10.88
N SER A 29 -69.11 60.78 -10.30
CA SER A 29 -70.02 61.68 -9.53
C SER A 29 -71.56 61.59 -9.77
N PRO A 30 -72.49 62.13 -8.91
CA PRO A 30 -72.63 63.58 -8.62
C PRO A 30 -73.26 64.09 -7.26
N SER A 31 -73.05 65.40 -7.04
CA SER A 31 -73.95 66.49 -6.55
C SER A 31 -74.48 66.64 -5.10
N THR A 32 -74.02 67.74 -4.45
CA THR A 32 -74.70 68.85 -3.72
C THR A 32 -76.01 68.72 -2.91
N SER A 33 -75.89 69.03 -1.61
CA SER A 33 -76.65 69.95 -0.72
C SER A 33 -78.19 70.12 -0.81
N GLY A 34 -78.87 69.90 0.33
CA GLY A 34 -80.22 70.37 0.65
C GLY A 34 -80.65 70.04 2.10
N SER A 35 -81.24 71.01 2.80
CA SER A 35 -81.54 71.03 4.25
C SER A 35 -82.96 70.54 4.61
N LEU A 36 -83.19 70.32 5.91
CA LEU A 36 -84.44 70.19 6.69
C LEU A 36 -85.12 68.81 6.77
N LEU A 37 -85.09 68.19 7.96
CA LEU A 37 -86.27 68.11 8.86
C LEU A 37 -85.91 67.54 10.23
N ALA A 38 -86.41 68.22 11.25
CA ALA A 38 -86.33 67.85 12.66
C ALA A 38 -87.35 66.77 13.02
N GLY A 39 -87.02 66.01 14.08
CA GLY A 39 -88.00 65.42 14.98
C GLY A 39 -88.20 63.92 14.85
N ALA A 40 -87.45 63.15 15.65
CA ALA A 40 -87.97 62.06 16.49
C ALA A 40 -86.80 61.28 17.13
N THR A 41 -86.50 61.56 18.39
CA THR A 41 -86.03 60.51 19.33
C THR A 41 -87.27 59.71 19.78
N PRO A 42 -87.19 58.39 20.03
CA PRO A 42 -86.31 57.88 21.09
C PRO A 42 -85.65 56.50 20.88
N GLU A 43 -84.57 56.30 21.65
CA GLU A 43 -84.02 55.01 22.11
C GLU A 43 -83.35 54.07 21.07
N GLY A 44 -82.09 54.38 20.71
CA GLY A 44 -81.20 53.45 19.97
C GLY A 44 -79.69 53.77 19.97
N GLY A 45 -79.22 54.79 20.70
CA GLY A 45 -77.89 55.38 20.50
C GLY A 45 -76.67 54.77 21.22
N LYS A 46 -76.83 53.78 22.13
CA LYS A 46 -75.70 53.29 22.94
C LYS A 46 -74.80 52.25 22.28
N SER A 47 -75.30 51.47 21.31
CA SER A 47 -74.51 50.37 20.71
C SER A 47 -73.61 50.80 19.55
N PHE A 48 -73.83 52.00 18.98
CA PHE A 48 -73.11 52.49 17.80
C PHE A 48 -71.76 53.14 18.14
N GLU A 49 -71.69 53.91 19.24
CA GLU A 49 -70.48 54.64 19.69
C GLU A 49 -69.38 53.73 20.27
N VAL A 50 -69.78 52.59 20.88
CA VAL A 50 -68.86 51.57 21.43
C VAL A 50 -68.10 50.85 20.32
N LYS A 51 -68.76 50.53 19.20
CA LYS A 51 -68.14 49.82 18.06
C LYS A 51 -67.07 50.65 17.36
N GLU A 52 -67.30 51.96 17.17
CA GLU A 52 -66.30 52.86 16.57
C GLU A 52 -65.07 53.03 17.47
N THR A 53 -65.26 53.08 18.79
CA THR A 53 -64.17 53.18 19.77
C THR A 53 -63.29 51.93 19.78
N ILE A 54 -63.90 50.73 19.73
CA ILE A 54 -63.17 49.45 19.64
C ILE A 54 -62.40 49.35 18.32
N SER A 55 -63.02 49.75 17.20
CA SER A 55 -62.35 49.77 15.89
C SER A 55 -61.11 50.68 15.89
N TYR A 56 -61.22 51.87 16.48
CA TYR A 56 -60.09 52.79 16.63
C TYR A 56 -59.00 52.23 17.56
N ALA A 57 -59.39 51.60 18.67
CA ALA A 57 -58.45 50.93 19.57
C ALA A 57 -57.69 49.77 18.89
N ASN A 58 -58.39 48.98 18.06
CA ASN A 58 -57.77 47.92 17.24
C ASN A 58 -56.74 48.49 16.25
N ILE A 59 -57.03 49.64 15.62
CA ILE A 59 -56.07 50.31 14.73
C ILE A 59 -54.83 50.77 15.52
N LEU A 60 -55.01 51.38 16.69
CA LEU A 60 -53.89 51.81 17.54
C LEU A 60 -53.03 50.63 18.00
N ARG A 61 -53.67 49.51 18.40
CA ARG A 61 -53.00 48.25 18.75
C ARG A 61 -52.17 47.72 17.58
N SER A 62 -52.73 47.68 16.36
CA SER A 62 -52.02 47.22 15.16
C SER A 62 -50.82 48.10 14.77
N ARG A 63 -50.80 49.36 15.22
CA ARG A 63 -49.70 50.32 15.04
C ARG A 63 -48.73 50.36 16.23
N ASN A 64 -48.76 49.36 17.11
CA ASN A 64 -47.94 49.24 18.33
C ASN A 64 -48.14 50.37 19.36
N LYS A 65 -49.25 51.13 19.31
CA LYS A 65 -49.60 52.15 20.31
C LYS A 65 -50.40 51.54 21.46
N PHE A 66 -49.78 50.62 22.18
CA PHE A 66 -50.47 49.79 23.18
C PHE A 66 -51.02 50.56 24.39
N SER A 67 -50.36 51.64 24.83
CA SER A 67 -50.86 52.45 25.95
C SER A 67 -52.13 53.23 25.59
N ASP A 68 -52.17 53.80 24.39
CA ASP A 68 -53.33 54.56 23.90
C ASP A 68 -54.51 53.62 23.62
N ALA A 69 -54.23 52.47 23.00
CA ALA A 69 -55.24 51.43 22.77
C ALA A 69 -55.81 50.87 24.09
N LEU A 70 -54.95 50.62 25.08
CA LEU A 70 -55.34 50.13 26.40
C LEU A 70 -56.33 51.07 27.09
N SER A 71 -56.06 52.38 27.08
CA SER A 71 -56.96 53.40 27.66
C SER A 71 -58.34 53.41 27.00
N LEU A 72 -58.40 53.19 25.69
CA LEU A 72 -59.67 53.11 24.97
C LEU A 72 -60.43 51.82 25.28
N TYR A 73 -59.76 50.67 25.36
CA TYR A 73 -60.41 49.43 25.78
C TYR A 73 -60.92 49.50 27.22
N GLU A 74 -60.21 50.16 28.13
CA GLU A 74 -60.68 50.41 29.51
C GLU A 74 -61.92 51.31 29.52
N THR A 75 -61.92 52.38 28.72
CA THR A 75 -63.08 53.26 28.57
C THR A 75 -64.30 52.51 28.02
N VAL A 76 -64.08 51.56 27.11
CA VAL A 76 -65.14 50.68 26.59
C VAL A 76 -65.66 49.74 27.69
N LEU A 77 -64.78 49.15 28.49
CA LEU A 77 -65.14 48.23 29.57
C LEU A 77 -65.82 48.93 30.76
N ASP A 78 -65.51 50.20 31.02
CA ASP A 78 -66.22 51.01 32.00
C ASP A 78 -67.69 51.24 31.61
N LYS A 79 -67.96 51.30 30.30
CA LYS A 79 -69.31 51.50 29.73
C LYS A 79 -70.05 50.17 29.51
N ASP A 80 -69.32 49.11 29.15
CA ASP A 80 -69.82 47.77 28.89
C ASP A 80 -68.81 46.73 29.40
N ALA A 81 -68.95 46.37 30.68
CA ALA A 81 -68.06 45.43 31.35
C ALA A 81 -68.12 44.01 30.77
N ARG A 82 -69.13 43.68 29.95
CA ARG A 82 -69.33 42.37 29.31
C ARG A 82 -68.79 42.33 27.88
N ASN A 83 -68.06 43.36 27.43
CA ASN A 83 -67.53 43.42 26.08
C ASN A 83 -66.29 42.52 25.89
N VAL A 84 -66.49 41.38 25.22
CA VAL A 84 -65.45 40.36 25.00
C VAL A 84 -64.28 40.90 24.15
N GLU A 85 -64.57 41.65 23.09
CA GLU A 85 -63.54 42.19 22.18
C GLU A 85 -62.63 43.20 22.89
N ALA A 86 -63.18 44.03 23.78
CA ALA A 86 -62.41 44.98 24.57
C ALA A 86 -61.53 44.30 25.63
N HIS A 87 -62.02 43.23 26.28
CA HIS A 87 -61.20 42.42 27.21
C HIS A 87 -60.01 41.73 26.50
N ILE A 88 -60.24 41.19 25.29
CA ILE A 88 -59.18 40.59 24.46
C ILE A 88 -58.18 41.65 24.03
N GLY A 89 -58.66 42.79 23.50
CA GLY A 89 -57.80 43.90 23.08
C GLY A 89 -56.95 44.46 24.22
N LYS A 90 -57.54 44.62 25.41
CA LYS A 90 -56.86 44.96 26.67
C LYS A 90 -55.79 43.93 27.03
N GLY A 91 -56.13 42.64 27.03
CA GLY A 91 -55.22 41.54 27.32
C GLY A 91 -53.99 41.53 26.41
N ILE A 92 -54.19 41.70 25.09
CA ILE A 92 -53.09 41.74 24.12
C ILE A 92 -52.18 42.95 24.37
N CYS A 93 -52.74 44.13 24.64
CA CYS A 93 -51.93 45.32 24.96
C CYS A 93 -51.12 45.14 26.24
N LEU A 94 -51.70 44.52 27.27
CA LEU A 94 -51.01 44.21 28.53
C LEU A 94 -49.90 43.16 28.33
N GLN A 95 -50.15 42.14 27.50
CA GLN A 95 -49.16 41.12 27.14
C GLN A 95 -47.97 41.76 26.42
N MET A 96 -48.21 42.62 25.43
CA MET A 96 -47.15 43.34 24.70
C MET A 96 -46.36 44.33 25.57
N LYS A 97 -46.91 44.71 26.74
CA LYS A 97 -46.23 45.53 27.76
C LYS A 97 -45.54 44.69 28.85
N ASN A 98 -45.40 43.38 28.65
CA ASN A 98 -44.84 42.42 29.63
C ASN A 98 -45.59 42.35 30.97
N MET A 99 -46.89 42.66 30.98
CA MET A 99 -47.74 42.58 32.17
C MET A 99 -48.55 41.27 32.16
N GLY A 100 -47.86 40.12 32.15
CA GLY A 100 -48.44 38.80 31.89
C GLY A 100 -49.62 38.42 32.80
N ARG A 101 -49.53 38.69 34.11
CA ARG A 101 -50.61 38.39 35.06
C ARG A 101 -51.90 39.17 34.77
N LEU A 102 -51.78 40.48 34.53
CA LEU A 102 -52.93 41.34 34.21
C LEU A 102 -53.51 41.01 32.83
N ALA A 103 -52.65 40.61 31.89
CA ALA A 103 -53.08 40.10 30.59
C ALA A 103 -53.89 38.81 30.75
N PHE A 104 -53.39 37.86 31.55
CA PHE A 104 -54.06 36.59 31.85
C PHE A 104 -55.43 36.82 32.50
N ASP A 105 -55.52 37.74 33.48
CA ASP A 105 -56.79 38.10 34.11
C ASP A 105 -57.79 38.65 33.07
N SER A 106 -57.33 39.50 32.15
CA SER A 106 -58.16 40.08 31.08
C SER A 106 -58.64 39.02 30.08
N PHE A 107 -57.78 38.07 29.69
CA PHE A 107 -58.18 36.96 28.82
C PHE A 107 -59.12 35.97 29.52
N THR A 108 -58.90 35.72 30.82
CA THR A 108 -59.77 34.85 31.61
C THR A 108 -61.16 35.46 31.74
N GLU A 109 -61.26 36.78 31.91
CA GLU A 109 -62.55 37.47 31.93
C GLU A 109 -63.25 37.42 30.56
N ALA A 110 -62.50 37.55 29.46
CA ALA A 110 -63.03 37.30 28.11
C ALA A 110 -63.58 35.87 27.95
N ILE A 111 -62.86 34.86 28.46
CA ILE A 111 -63.28 33.44 28.42
C ILE A 111 -64.50 33.18 29.31
N LYS A 112 -64.65 33.86 30.46
CA LYS A 112 -65.86 33.73 31.30
C LYS A 112 -67.10 34.25 30.59
N LEU A 113 -66.94 35.30 29.77
CA LEU A 113 -68.01 35.94 29.04
C LEU A 113 -68.33 35.20 27.73
N ASP A 114 -67.32 34.63 27.09
CA ASP A 114 -67.40 33.81 25.88
C ASP A 114 -66.43 32.62 25.99
N SER A 115 -66.97 31.49 26.45
CA SER A 115 -66.18 30.28 26.76
C SER A 115 -65.56 29.61 25.54
N GLU A 116 -66.03 29.96 24.34
CA GLU A 116 -65.56 29.42 23.05
C GLU A 116 -64.74 30.46 22.28
N ASN A 117 -64.21 31.49 22.94
CA ASN A 117 -63.39 32.48 22.26
C ASN A 117 -61.97 31.95 21.94
N ALA A 118 -61.76 31.52 20.69
CA ALA A 118 -60.47 30.97 20.24
C ALA A 118 -59.29 31.94 20.41
N CYS A 119 -59.51 33.25 20.25
CA CYS A 119 -58.45 34.25 20.39
C CYS A 119 -57.98 34.37 21.85
N ALA A 120 -58.91 34.52 22.80
CA ALA A 120 -58.58 34.62 24.22
C ALA A 120 -57.90 33.34 24.74
N LEU A 121 -58.42 32.16 24.35
CA LEU A 121 -57.84 30.87 24.71
C LEU A 121 -56.42 30.69 24.16
N THR A 122 -56.16 31.15 22.94
CA THR A 122 -54.81 31.12 22.35
C THR A 122 -53.85 32.01 23.11
N HIS A 123 -54.25 33.23 23.46
CA HIS A 123 -53.37 34.12 24.22
C HIS A 123 -53.12 33.65 25.66
N CYS A 124 -54.08 33.00 26.32
CA CYS A 124 -53.83 32.26 27.57
C CYS A 124 -52.78 31.15 27.38
N GLY A 125 -52.87 30.38 26.29
CA GLY A 125 -51.89 29.37 25.95
C GLY A 125 -50.47 29.93 25.75
N ILE A 126 -50.34 31.11 25.14
CA ILE A 126 -49.05 31.79 24.95
C ILE A 126 -48.45 32.14 26.31
N LEU A 127 -49.24 32.72 27.21
CA LEU A 127 -48.78 33.07 28.56
C LEU A 127 -48.35 31.82 29.37
N TYR A 128 -49.09 30.71 29.27
CA TYR A 128 -48.66 29.45 29.90
C TYR A 128 -47.35 28.91 29.32
N LYS A 129 -47.16 29.01 27.99
CA LYS A 129 -45.92 28.61 27.35
C LYS A 129 -44.74 29.47 27.84
N ASP A 130 -44.92 30.79 27.93
CA ASP A 130 -43.91 31.73 28.42
C ASP A 130 -43.51 31.45 29.88
N GLU A 131 -44.44 30.93 30.70
CA GLU A 131 -44.19 30.44 32.06
C GLU A 131 -43.55 29.05 32.13
N GLY A 132 -43.29 28.39 31.00
CA GLY A 132 -42.76 27.02 30.92
C GLY A 132 -43.80 25.91 31.17
N ARG A 133 -45.08 26.27 31.26
CA ARG A 133 -46.20 25.37 31.56
C ARG A 133 -46.78 24.77 30.28
N LEU A 134 -45.97 23.93 29.62
CA LEU A 134 -46.26 23.39 28.29
C LEU A 134 -47.55 22.56 28.21
N ARG A 135 -47.92 21.84 29.28
CA ARG A 135 -49.16 21.04 29.29
C ARG A 135 -50.40 21.93 29.30
N GLU A 136 -50.43 22.92 30.18
CA GLU A 136 -51.53 23.88 30.27
C GLU A 136 -51.63 24.77 29.03
N ALA A 137 -50.49 25.07 28.40
CA ALA A 137 -50.44 25.75 27.11
C ALA A 137 -51.11 24.90 26.02
N ALA A 138 -50.72 23.62 25.87
CA ALA A 138 -51.31 22.70 24.90
C ALA A 138 -52.82 22.51 25.11
N GLU A 139 -53.27 22.38 26.36
CA GLU A 139 -54.70 22.29 26.68
C GLU A 139 -55.48 23.56 26.29
N SER A 140 -54.91 24.75 26.50
CA SER A 140 -55.54 26.01 26.10
C SER A 140 -55.66 26.13 24.59
N TYR A 141 -54.62 25.78 23.83
CA TYR A 141 -54.69 25.80 22.37
C TYR A 141 -55.65 24.74 21.82
N GLN A 142 -55.72 23.55 22.43
CA GLN A 142 -56.68 22.53 22.02
C GLN A 142 -58.13 23.00 22.26
N LYS A 143 -58.39 23.69 23.37
CA LYS A 143 -59.70 24.33 23.61
C LYS A 143 -60.00 25.40 22.56
N ALA A 144 -59.01 26.20 22.17
CA ALA A 144 -59.17 27.20 21.11
C ALA A 144 -59.55 26.55 19.76
N LEU A 145 -58.90 25.44 19.39
CA LEU A 145 -59.20 24.71 18.15
C LEU A 145 -60.50 23.91 18.20
N ASN A 146 -60.94 23.48 19.38
CA ASN A 146 -62.26 22.87 19.53
C ASN A 146 -63.37 23.91 19.30
N ALA A 147 -63.12 25.17 19.68
CA ALA A 147 -64.05 26.27 19.48
C ALA A 147 -64.05 26.81 18.05
N ASP A 148 -62.86 26.95 17.44
CA ASP A 148 -62.71 27.29 16.02
C ASP A 148 -61.60 26.44 15.39
N PRO A 149 -61.95 25.34 14.70
CA PRO A 149 -60.98 24.49 14.01
C PRO A 149 -60.20 25.18 12.91
N SER A 150 -60.67 26.34 12.42
CA SER A 150 -60.00 27.12 11.36
C SER A 150 -59.05 28.19 11.90
N TYR A 151 -58.96 28.34 13.22
CA TYR A 151 -58.13 29.36 13.87
C TYR A 151 -56.63 29.01 13.81
N LYS A 152 -56.00 29.39 12.69
CA LYS A 152 -54.59 29.09 12.39
C LYS A 152 -53.59 29.40 13.51
N PRO A 153 -53.67 30.55 14.22
CA PRO A 153 -52.70 30.86 15.27
C PRO A 153 -52.71 29.85 16.42
N ALA A 154 -53.87 29.26 16.76
CA ALA A 154 -53.91 28.21 17.77
C ALA A 154 -53.27 26.91 17.27
N ALA A 155 -53.48 26.55 15.99
CA ALA A 155 -52.89 25.36 15.39
C ALA A 155 -51.36 25.43 15.33
N GLU A 156 -50.82 26.56 14.89
CA GLU A 156 -49.37 26.83 14.84
C GLU A 156 -48.77 26.77 16.26
N CYS A 157 -49.36 27.48 17.23
CA CYS A 157 -48.88 27.48 18.61
C CYS A 157 -48.98 26.10 19.27
N LEU A 158 -50.04 25.34 18.99
CA LEU A 158 -50.20 23.97 19.49
C LEU A 158 -49.14 23.04 18.92
N ALA A 159 -48.87 23.08 17.60
CA ALA A 159 -47.83 22.27 16.97
C ALA A 159 -46.43 22.54 17.56
N ILE A 160 -46.11 23.81 17.82
CA ILE A 160 -44.87 24.20 18.49
C ILE A 160 -44.79 23.59 19.90
N VAL A 161 -45.81 23.80 20.74
CA VAL A 161 -45.79 23.31 22.13
C VAL A 161 -45.82 21.78 22.22
N LEU A 162 -46.54 21.10 21.34
CA LEU A 162 -46.52 19.64 21.25
C LEU A 162 -45.12 19.13 20.89
N THR A 163 -44.41 19.83 20.00
CA THR A 163 -43.02 19.50 19.66
C THR A 163 -42.08 19.74 20.85
N ASP A 164 -42.19 20.89 21.53
CA ASP A 164 -41.39 21.21 22.71
C ASP A 164 -41.62 20.17 23.84
N LEU A 165 -42.88 19.76 24.04
CA LEU A 165 -43.25 18.72 24.99
C LEU A 165 -42.67 17.35 24.57
N GLY A 166 -42.71 17.03 23.28
CA GLY A 166 -42.12 15.81 22.73
C GLY A 166 -40.61 15.75 22.94
N THR A 167 -39.92 16.88 22.75
CA THR A 167 -38.48 17.01 23.02
C THR A 167 -38.16 16.86 24.50
N SER A 168 -38.94 17.48 25.39
CA SER A 168 -38.79 17.34 26.84
C SER A 168 -38.98 15.88 27.29
N LEU A 169 -39.99 15.18 26.76
CA LEU A 169 -40.26 13.77 27.06
C LEU A 169 -39.14 12.86 26.56
N LYS A 170 -38.63 13.08 25.34
CA LYS A 170 -37.48 12.37 24.79
C LYS A 170 -36.26 12.52 25.70
N LEU A 171 -35.92 13.76 26.09
CA LEU A 171 -34.77 14.03 26.98
C LEU A 171 -34.93 13.40 28.38
N ALA A 172 -36.17 13.21 28.83
CA ALA A 172 -36.48 12.49 30.07
C ALA A 172 -36.46 10.94 29.93
N GLY A 173 -36.14 10.41 28.75
CA GLY A 173 -36.09 8.97 28.45
C GLY A 173 -37.43 8.36 28.04
N ASN A 174 -38.51 9.13 27.98
CA ASN A 174 -39.84 8.68 27.56
C ASN A 174 -40.01 8.83 26.03
N THR A 175 -39.19 8.13 25.27
CA THR A 175 -39.10 8.28 23.80
C THR A 175 -40.42 8.00 23.08
N GLN A 176 -41.19 7.00 23.53
CA GLN A 176 -42.46 6.63 22.91
C GLN A 176 -43.52 7.73 23.06
N ASP A 177 -43.61 8.33 24.25
CA ASP A 177 -44.52 9.44 24.50
C ASP A 177 -44.07 10.69 23.71
N GLY A 178 -42.75 10.90 23.59
CA GLY A 178 -42.18 11.95 22.75
C GLY A 178 -42.57 11.82 21.28
N LEU A 179 -42.44 10.61 20.71
CA LEU A 179 -42.88 10.29 19.35
C LEU A 179 -44.37 10.59 19.15
N GLN A 180 -45.21 10.19 20.11
CA GLN A 180 -46.63 10.47 20.05
C GLN A 180 -46.90 11.98 19.98
N LYS A 181 -46.18 12.79 20.76
CA LYS A 181 -46.33 14.25 20.73
C LYS A 181 -45.90 14.88 19.41
N TYR A 182 -44.85 14.37 18.76
CA TYR A 182 -44.49 14.83 17.42
C TYR A 182 -45.55 14.47 16.37
N TYR A 183 -46.16 13.28 16.45
CA TYR A 183 -47.28 12.91 15.56
C TYR A 183 -48.53 13.77 15.81
N GLU A 184 -48.83 14.08 17.07
CA GLU A 184 -49.91 15.02 17.42
C GLU A 184 -49.64 16.42 16.86
N ALA A 185 -48.38 16.89 16.91
CA ALA A 185 -47.98 18.16 16.31
C ALA A 185 -48.23 18.18 14.80
N LEU A 186 -47.84 17.13 14.07
CA LEU A 186 -48.05 17.01 12.63
C LEU A 186 -49.51 16.80 12.22
N LYS A 187 -50.32 16.20 13.10
CA LYS A 187 -51.77 16.10 12.90
C LYS A 187 -52.44 17.49 13.00
N THR A 188 -51.87 18.37 13.81
CA THR A 188 -52.34 19.73 14.03
C THR A 188 -51.89 20.66 12.91
N ASP A 189 -50.60 20.62 12.56
CA ASP A 189 -50.01 21.36 11.44
C ASP A 189 -49.11 20.42 10.61
N PRO A 190 -49.62 19.93 9.46
CA PRO A 190 -48.87 19.07 8.56
C PRO A 190 -47.63 19.73 7.93
N HIS A 191 -47.52 21.06 7.95
CA HIS A 191 -46.41 21.80 7.35
C HIS A 191 -45.32 22.19 8.37
N TYR A 192 -45.43 21.70 9.61
CA TYR A 192 -44.51 22.07 10.69
C TYR A 192 -43.18 21.30 10.61
N ALA A 193 -42.20 21.87 9.88
CA ALA A 193 -40.88 21.27 9.65
C ALA A 193 -40.12 20.78 10.92
N PRO A 194 -40.12 21.50 12.07
CA PRO A 194 -39.40 21.05 13.26
C PRO A 194 -39.90 19.72 13.84
N ALA A 195 -41.20 19.40 13.70
CA ALA A 195 -41.73 18.11 14.15
C ALA A 195 -41.22 16.97 13.27
N TYR A 196 -41.19 17.14 11.93
CA TYR A 196 -40.58 16.17 11.02
C TYR A 196 -39.09 15.97 11.33
N TYR A 197 -38.35 17.04 11.56
CA TYR A 197 -36.94 16.93 11.93
C TYR A 197 -36.72 16.14 13.23
N ASN A 198 -37.47 16.46 14.28
CA ASN A 198 -37.32 15.78 15.57
C ASN A 198 -37.74 14.30 15.50
N LEU A 199 -38.74 13.95 14.68
CA LEU A 199 -39.01 12.55 14.34
C LEU A 199 -37.80 11.90 13.66
N GLY A 200 -37.19 12.59 12.69
CA GLY A 200 -35.98 12.12 12.02
C GLY A 200 -34.83 11.85 12.99
N VAL A 201 -34.62 12.73 13.98
CA VAL A 201 -33.60 12.55 15.02
C VAL A 201 -33.86 11.30 15.84
N VAL A 202 -35.11 11.10 16.32
CA VAL A 202 -35.46 9.91 17.12
C VAL A 202 -35.28 8.63 16.30
N TYR A 203 -35.75 8.61 15.05
CA TYR A 203 -35.59 7.44 14.19
C TYR A 203 -34.12 7.16 13.85
N SER A 204 -33.29 8.21 13.72
CA SER A 204 -31.86 8.06 13.52
C SER A 204 -31.17 7.43 14.74
N GLU A 205 -31.54 7.84 15.95
CA GLU A 205 -31.04 7.26 17.21
C GLU A 205 -31.49 5.79 17.38
N MET A 206 -32.68 5.45 16.86
CA MET A 206 -33.19 4.06 16.80
C MET A 206 -32.58 3.24 15.65
N MET A 207 -31.61 3.79 14.90
CA MET A 207 -31.00 3.18 13.71
C MET A 207 -32.00 2.86 12.57
N GLN A 208 -33.19 3.47 12.58
CA GLN A 208 -34.19 3.37 11.52
C GLN A 208 -33.93 4.43 10.44
N PHE A 209 -32.81 4.26 9.73
CA PHE A 209 -32.26 5.28 8.84
C PHE A 209 -33.17 5.67 7.66
N ASP A 210 -33.94 4.74 7.06
CA ASP A 210 -34.84 5.07 5.95
C ASP A 210 -36.01 5.95 6.40
N THR A 211 -36.58 5.64 7.57
CA THR A 211 -37.62 6.45 8.20
C THR A 211 -37.07 7.82 8.59
N ALA A 212 -35.86 7.86 9.13
CA ALA A 212 -35.19 9.11 9.49
C ALA A 212 -34.96 10.02 8.27
N LEU A 213 -34.42 9.47 7.17
CA LEU A 213 -34.24 10.19 5.91
C LEU A 213 -35.56 10.74 5.38
N THR A 214 -36.61 9.91 5.35
CA THR A 214 -37.96 10.35 4.92
C THR A 214 -38.45 11.54 5.76
N CYS A 215 -38.21 11.51 7.07
CA CYS A 215 -38.58 12.60 7.97
C CYS A 215 -37.75 13.86 7.72
N TYR A 216 -36.43 13.75 7.53
CA TYR A 216 -35.58 14.89 7.22
C TYR A 216 -35.88 15.50 5.84
N GLU A 217 -36.16 14.68 4.83
CA GLU A 217 -36.58 15.14 3.50
C GLU A 217 -37.88 15.94 3.57
N LYS A 218 -38.87 15.48 4.35
CA LYS A 218 -40.10 16.24 4.61
C LYS A 218 -39.81 17.55 5.33
N ALA A 219 -38.96 17.54 6.36
CA ALA A 219 -38.57 18.76 7.06
C ALA A 219 -37.91 19.79 6.11
N ALA A 220 -37.05 19.31 5.21
CA ALA A 220 -36.38 20.14 4.21
C ALA A 220 -37.33 20.59 3.07
N LEU A 221 -38.37 19.81 2.75
CA LEU A 221 -39.40 20.20 1.78
C LEU A 221 -40.26 21.35 2.31
N GLU A 222 -40.72 21.24 3.56
CA GLU A 222 -41.54 22.26 4.22
C GLU A 222 -40.72 23.52 4.54
N ARG A 223 -39.44 23.36 4.86
CA ARG A 223 -38.50 24.47 5.08
C ARG A 223 -37.18 24.24 4.34
N PRO A 224 -37.05 24.74 3.09
CA PRO A 224 -35.83 24.59 2.28
C PRO A 224 -34.56 25.20 2.89
N MET A 225 -34.69 26.15 3.83
CA MET A 225 -33.57 26.75 4.56
C MET A 225 -33.33 26.08 5.93
N TYR A 226 -33.48 24.77 6.02
CA TYR A 226 -33.31 24.01 7.27
C TYR A 226 -32.00 23.20 7.25
N ALA A 227 -30.90 23.87 7.61
CA ALA A 227 -29.53 23.38 7.45
C ALA A 227 -29.27 22.08 8.23
N GLU A 228 -29.83 21.94 9.43
CA GLU A 228 -29.66 20.80 10.33
C GLU A 228 -30.21 19.50 9.71
N ALA A 229 -31.34 19.57 8.99
CA ALA A 229 -31.89 18.40 8.31
C ALA A 229 -30.93 17.90 7.21
N TYR A 230 -30.40 18.79 6.38
CA TYR A 230 -29.42 18.42 5.37
C TYR A 230 -28.13 17.86 5.99
N CYS A 231 -27.64 18.45 7.08
CA CYS A 231 -26.46 17.92 7.77
C CYS A 231 -26.70 16.49 8.28
N ASN A 232 -27.84 16.23 8.94
CA ASN A 232 -28.16 14.91 9.48
C ASN A 232 -28.44 13.86 8.39
N MET A 233 -29.06 14.26 7.26
CA MET A 233 -29.17 13.40 6.08
C MET A 233 -27.78 13.00 5.57
N GLY A 234 -26.87 13.96 5.46
CA GLY A 234 -25.49 13.71 5.02
C GLY A 234 -24.76 12.71 5.93
N VAL A 235 -24.93 12.82 7.24
CA VAL A 235 -24.36 11.86 8.21
C VAL A 235 -24.88 10.44 7.97
N ILE A 236 -26.19 10.29 7.72
CA ILE A 236 -26.78 8.97 7.44
C ILE A 236 -26.22 8.40 6.13
N TYR A 237 -26.16 9.18 5.05
CA TYR A 237 -25.60 8.73 3.78
C TYR A 237 -24.13 8.32 3.91
N LYS A 238 -23.32 9.09 4.65
CA LYS A 238 -21.93 8.75 4.93
C LYS A 238 -21.81 7.41 5.64
N ASN A 239 -22.61 7.19 6.69
CA ASN A 239 -22.61 5.93 7.45
C ASN A 239 -23.07 4.73 6.62
N ARG A 240 -23.83 4.96 5.54
CA ARG A 240 -24.21 3.94 4.55
C ARG A 240 -23.15 3.70 3.47
N GLY A 241 -22.09 4.51 3.43
CA GLY A 241 -21.05 4.48 2.40
C GLY A 241 -21.44 5.20 1.09
N ASP A 242 -22.59 5.89 1.06
CA ASP A 242 -23.01 6.73 -0.07
C ASP A 242 -22.42 8.14 0.09
N LEU A 243 -21.15 8.26 -0.26
CA LEU A 243 -20.34 9.46 -0.04
C LEU A 243 -20.81 10.61 -0.93
N GLU A 244 -21.23 10.31 -2.15
CA GLU A 244 -21.71 11.29 -3.13
C GLU A 244 -23.00 11.96 -2.65
N SER A 245 -23.98 11.19 -2.15
CA SER A 245 -25.20 11.75 -1.56
C SER A 245 -24.91 12.52 -0.27
N ALA A 246 -23.95 12.05 0.55
CA ALA A 246 -23.53 12.74 1.76
C ALA A 246 -22.95 14.13 1.45
N ILE A 247 -22.03 14.20 0.48
CA ILE A 247 -21.42 15.44 0.00
C ILE A 247 -22.49 16.40 -0.53
N ALA A 248 -23.44 15.93 -1.34
CA ALA A 248 -24.53 16.75 -1.85
C ALA A 248 -25.40 17.36 -0.73
N CYS A 249 -25.66 16.58 0.34
CA CYS A 249 -26.37 17.07 1.51
C CYS A 249 -25.56 18.12 2.28
N TYR A 250 -24.25 17.93 2.46
CA TYR A 250 -23.40 18.92 3.11
C TYR A 250 -23.24 20.20 2.28
N GLU A 251 -23.14 20.10 0.95
CA GLU A 251 -23.12 21.27 0.06
C GLU A 251 -24.41 22.08 0.17
N ARG A 252 -25.58 21.43 0.26
CA ARG A 252 -26.85 22.11 0.53
C ARG A 252 -26.88 22.76 1.92
N CYS A 253 -26.41 22.05 2.95
CA CYS A 253 -26.30 22.59 4.30
C CYS A 253 -25.45 23.87 4.33
N LEU A 254 -24.27 23.85 3.70
CA LEU A 254 -23.33 24.96 3.65
C LEU A 254 -23.78 26.10 2.73
N ALA A 255 -24.60 25.81 1.71
CA ALA A 255 -25.26 26.85 0.90
C ALA A 255 -26.29 27.64 1.73
N VAL A 256 -27.00 26.96 2.65
CA VAL A 256 -27.96 27.60 3.57
C VAL A 256 -27.24 28.31 4.71
N SER A 257 -26.24 27.66 5.30
CA SER A 257 -25.46 28.18 6.44
C SER A 257 -23.95 27.97 6.22
N PRO A 258 -23.26 28.94 5.60
CA PRO A 258 -21.83 28.81 5.27
C PRO A 258 -20.90 28.62 6.47
N ASN A 259 -21.34 28.99 7.68
CA ASN A 259 -20.56 28.87 8.92
C ASN A 259 -20.96 27.64 9.76
N PHE A 260 -21.63 26.65 9.16
CA PHE A 260 -22.01 25.42 9.85
C PHE A 260 -20.80 24.49 10.00
N GLU A 261 -20.01 24.69 11.07
CA GLU A 261 -18.72 24.02 11.28
C GLU A 261 -18.81 22.49 11.31
N ILE A 262 -19.89 21.92 11.87
CA ILE A 262 -20.11 20.46 11.88
C ILE A 262 -20.21 19.91 10.45
N ALA A 263 -20.86 20.63 9.54
CA ALA A 263 -21.02 20.23 8.15
C ALA A 263 -19.72 20.40 7.37
N LYS A 264 -18.92 21.44 7.64
CA LYS A 264 -17.56 21.58 7.07
C LYS A 264 -16.66 20.41 7.46
N ASN A 265 -16.66 20.04 8.74
CA ASN A 265 -15.88 18.90 9.23
C ASN A 265 -16.34 17.58 8.62
N ASN A 266 -17.64 17.31 8.61
CA ASN A 266 -18.20 16.09 8.01
C ASN A 266 -17.98 16.04 6.48
N MET A 267 -18.02 17.19 5.80
CA MET A 267 -17.69 17.33 4.39
C MET A 267 -16.21 16.98 4.13
N ALA A 268 -15.29 17.46 4.97
CA ALA A 268 -13.87 17.13 4.84
C ALA A 268 -13.61 15.63 5.01
N ILE A 269 -14.28 14.98 5.96
CA ILE A 269 -14.21 13.52 6.16
C ILE A 269 -14.75 12.78 4.93
N ALA A 270 -15.98 13.10 4.47
CA ALA A 270 -16.59 12.43 3.34
C ALA A 270 -15.79 12.60 2.02
N LEU A 271 -15.21 13.79 1.79
CA LEU A 271 -14.32 14.02 0.67
C LEU A 271 -13.02 13.22 0.76
N THR A 272 -12.49 13.02 1.97
CA THR A 272 -11.29 12.20 2.20
C THR A 272 -11.57 10.72 1.97
N ASP A 273 -12.71 10.22 2.45
CA ASP A 273 -13.15 8.85 2.20
C ASP A 273 -13.35 8.62 0.69
N LEU A 274 -13.98 9.57 -0.01
CA LEU A 274 -14.21 9.49 -1.45
C LEU A 274 -12.88 9.55 -2.24
N GLY A 275 -11.97 10.44 -1.85
CA GLY A 275 -10.64 10.52 -2.45
C GLY A 275 -9.86 9.20 -2.29
N THR A 276 -10.00 8.54 -1.14
CA THR A 276 -9.38 7.23 -0.88
C THR A 276 -9.98 6.13 -1.75
N LYS A 277 -11.31 6.08 -1.89
CA LYS A 277 -11.99 5.14 -2.79
C LYS A 277 -11.53 5.32 -4.24
N VAL A 278 -11.52 6.55 -4.75
CA VAL A 278 -11.12 6.86 -6.14
C VAL A 278 -9.64 6.57 -6.39
N LYS A 279 -8.77 6.84 -5.41
CA LYS A 279 -7.35 6.46 -5.49
C LYS A 279 -7.19 4.94 -5.60
N LEU A 280 -7.94 4.17 -4.80
CA LEU A 280 -7.90 2.70 -4.83
C LEU A 280 -8.44 2.12 -6.15
N GLU A 281 -9.37 2.81 -6.81
CA GLU A 281 -9.84 2.49 -8.17
C GLU A 281 -8.79 2.80 -9.26
N GLY A 282 -7.72 3.52 -8.91
CA GLY A 282 -6.55 3.77 -9.75
C GLY A 282 -6.39 5.22 -10.22
N ASP A 283 -7.34 6.11 -9.92
CA ASP A 283 -7.26 7.53 -10.28
C ASP A 283 -6.67 8.36 -9.13
N ILE A 284 -5.34 8.34 -9.03
CA ILE A 284 -4.61 9.02 -7.96
C ILE A 284 -4.76 10.54 -8.06
N ASP A 285 -4.77 11.11 -9.26
CA ASP A 285 -4.87 12.55 -9.48
C ASP A 285 -6.23 13.09 -9.00
N GLN A 286 -7.32 12.37 -9.29
CA GLN A 286 -8.64 12.72 -8.78
C GLN A 286 -8.74 12.53 -7.26
N GLY A 287 -8.12 11.48 -6.70
CA GLY A 287 -7.99 11.31 -5.25
C GLY A 287 -7.32 12.52 -4.57
N ILE A 288 -6.20 13.00 -5.13
CA ILE A 288 -5.50 14.20 -4.67
C ILE A 288 -6.40 15.45 -4.73
N ALA A 289 -7.21 15.59 -5.78
CA ALA A 289 -8.12 16.72 -5.91
C ALA A 289 -9.16 16.72 -4.78
N TYR A 290 -9.71 15.56 -4.43
CA TYR A 290 -10.64 15.42 -3.31
C TYR A 290 -10.00 15.71 -1.96
N TYR A 291 -8.78 15.20 -1.69
CA TYR A 291 -8.09 15.51 -0.44
C TYR A 291 -7.79 17.01 -0.29
N LYS A 292 -7.39 17.69 -1.37
CA LYS A 292 -7.22 19.14 -1.37
C LYS A 292 -8.54 19.88 -1.12
N LYS A 293 -9.64 19.41 -1.71
CA LYS A 293 -10.99 19.94 -1.44
C LYS A 293 -11.38 19.72 0.02
N ALA A 294 -11.02 18.59 0.64
CA ALA A 294 -11.24 18.36 2.07
C ALA A 294 -10.51 19.39 2.94
N LEU A 295 -9.25 19.69 2.62
CA LEU A 295 -8.46 20.70 3.35
C LEU A 295 -8.97 22.14 3.17
N TYR A 296 -9.74 22.43 2.13
CA TYR A 296 -10.44 23.71 2.02
C TYR A 296 -11.52 23.87 3.10
N TYR A 297 -12.22 22.79 3.47
CA TYR A 297 -13.26 22.81 4.50
C TYR A 297 -12.69 22.67 5.91
N ASN A 298 -11.64 21.86 6.08
CA ASN A 298 -10.90 21.72 7.33
C ASN A 298 -9.39 21.69 7.06
N TRP A 299 -8.74 22.84 7.23
CA TRP A 299 -7.35 23.06 6.86
C TRP A 299 -6.33 22.34 7.75
N HIS A 300 -6.74 21.89 8.94
CA HIS A 300 -5.90 21.15 9.89
C HIS A 300 -6.34 19.67 10.00
N TYR A 301 -7.00 19.13 8.98
CA TYR A 301 -7.44 17.74 8.99
C TYR A 301 -6.27 16.79 8.66
N ALA A 302 -5.73 16.15 9.70
CA ALA A 302 -4.54 15.32 9.61
C ALA A 302 -4.69 14.10 8.67
N ASP A 303 -5.85 13.45 8.64
CA ASP A 303 -6.05 12.25 7.80
C ASP A 303 -5.99 12.57 6.30
N ALA A 304 -6.54 13.72 5.90
CA ALA A 304 -6.44 14.21 4.52
C ALA A 304 -4.99 14.53 4.15
N MET A 305 -4.22 15.11 5.08
CA MET A 305 -2.79 15.36 4.87
C MET A 305 -1.99 14.06 4.77
N TYR A 306 -2.25 13.09 5.66
CA TYR A 306 -1.60 11.77 5.60
C TYR A 306 -1.89 11.09 4.25
N ASN A 307 -3.15 11.07 3.82
CA ASN A 307 -3.55 10.46 2.56
C ASN A 307 -2.98 11.18 1.32
N LEU A 308 -2.81 12.51 1.37
CA LEU A 308 -2.03 13.26 0.37
C LEU A 308 -0.56 12.82 0.36
N GLY A 309 0.04 12.63 1.54
CA GLY A 309 1.40 12.09 1.68
C GLY A 309 1.54 10.73 1.00
N VAL A 310 0.58 9.83 1.24
CA VAL A 310 0.51 8.51 0.59
C VAL A 310 0.39 8.63 -0.92
N ALA A 311 -0.55 9.43 -1.42
CA ALA A 311 -0.77 9.61 -2.86
C ALA A 311 0.46 10.19 -3.57
N TYR A 312 1.12 11.20 -2.99
CA TYR A 312 2.36 11.73 -3.56
C TYR A 312 3.53 10.75 -3.48
N GLY A 313 3.57 9.91 -2.43
CA GLY A 313 4.54 8.82 -2.31
C GLY A 313 4.39 7.79 -3.43
N GLU A 314 3.16 7.38 -3.74
CA GLU A 314 2.83 6.48 -4.86
C GLU A 314 3.21 7.09 -6.23
N MET A 315 3.09 8.41 -6.38
CA MET A 315 3.58 9.14 -7.57
C MET A 315 5.09 9.39 -7.58
N LEU A 316 5.85 8.90 -6.59
CA LEU A 316 7.28 9.15 -6.39
C LEU A 316 7.64 10.65 -6.23
N LYS A 317 6.66 11.50 -5.89
CA LYS A 317 6.85 12.93 -5.58
C LYS A 317 7.24 13.09 -4.10
N PHE A 318 8.38 12.51 -3.75
CA PHE A 318 8.81 12.33 -2.35
C PHE A 318 8.92 13.65 -1.56
N ASP A 319 9.32 14.76 -2.18
CA ASP A 319 9.42 16.05 -1.45
C ASP A 319 8.04 16.52 -0.97
N MET A 320 7.01 16.35 -1.80
CA MET A 320 5.63 16.67 -1.42
C MET A 320 5.10 15.68 -0.37
N ALA A 321 5.43 14.39 -0.51
CA ALA A 321 5.02 13.37 0.45
C ALA A 321 5.58 13.66 1.85
N ILE A 322 6.86 14.04 1.94
CA ILE A 322 7.51 14.41 3.21
C ILE A 322 6.76 15.57 3.88
N VAL A 323 6.50 16.66 3.14
CA VAL A 323 5.77 17.83 3.68
C VAL A 323 4.42 17.43 4.24
N PHE A 324 3.64 16.64 3.51
CA PHE A 324 2.30 16.25 3.95
C PHE A 324 2.30 15.26 5.11
N TYR A 325 3.28 14.36 5.20
CA TYR A 325 3.44 13.51 6.39
C TYR A 325 3.88 14.31 7.62
N GLU A 326 4.80 15.27 7.47
CA GLU A 326 5.22 16.16 8.57
C GLU A 326 4.04 17.01 9.07
N LEU A 327 3.21 17.53 8.16
CA LEU A 327 1.99 18.25 8.52
C LEU A 327 0.96 17.34 9.20
N ALA A 328 0.72 16.14 8.67
CA ALA A 328 -0.18 15.18 9.30
C ALA A 328 0.25 14.86 10.74
N PHE A 329 1.55 14.65 10.96
CA PHE A 329 2.11 14.41 12.28
C PHE A 329 2.03 15.65 13.19
N HIS A 330 2.21 16.85 12.64
CA HIS A 330 2.07 18.10 13.39
C HIS A 330 0.67 18.30 13.96
N PHE A 331 -0.37 18.05 13.14
CA PHE A 331 -1.76 18.20 13.57
C PHE A 331 -2.32 16.97 14.29
N ASN A 332 -1.70 15.79 14.10
CA ASN A 332 -1.98 14.57 14.86
C ASN A 332 -0.67 13.87 15.30
N PRO A 333 -0.14 14.23 16.49
CA PRO A 333 1.08 13.60 17.03
C PRO A 333 0.97 12.10 17.33
N HIS A 334 -0.22 11.50 17.19
CA HIS A 334 -0.45 10.07 17.39
C HIS A 334 -0.49 9.27 16.07
N CYS A 335 -0.20 9.90 14.93
CA CYS A 335 -0.14 9.21 13.63
C CYS A 335 1.20 8.47 13.43
N ALA A 336 1.28 7.24 13.95
CA ALA A 336 2.47 6.40 13.80
C ALA A 336 2.75 6.02 12.33
N GLU A 337 1.70 5.91 11.52
CA GLU A 337 1.74 5.58 10.10
C GLU A 337 2.50 6.63 9.29
N ALA A 338 2.30 7.93 9.59
CA ALA A 338 3.04 9.02 8.94
C ALA A 338 4.54 8.92 9.21
N CYS A 339 4.93 8.69 10.47
CA CYS A 339 6.32 8.49 10.86
C CYS A 339 6.93 7.26 10.18
N ASN A 340 6.20 6.15 10.11
CA ASN A 340 6.66 4.96 9.39
C ASN A 340 6.92 5.25 7.90
N ASN A 341 5.98 5.93 7.22
CA ASN A 341 6.11 6.20 5.79
C ASN A 341 7.21 7.25 5.50
N LEU A 342 7.41 8.22 6.38
CA LEU A 342 8.58 9.11 6.35
C LEU A 342 9.89 8.31 6.45
N GLY A 343 9.95 7.34 7.36
CA GLY A 343 11.10 6.45 7.50
C GLY A 343 11.40 5.67 6.23
N VAL A 344 10.37 5.21 5.51
CA VAL A 344 10.52 4.51 4.22
C VAL A 344 11.15 5.44 3.18
N ILE A 345 10.64 6.67 3.05
CA ILE A 345 11.18 7.65 2.10
C ILE A 345 12.63 8.00 2.43
N TYR A 346 12.96 8.23 3.71
CA TYR A 346 14.34 8.55 4.11
C TYR A 346 15.30 7.39 3.86
N LYS A 347 14.85 6.14 4.07
CA LYS A 347 15.63 4.94 3.72
C LYS A 347 15.88 4.88 2.21
N ASP A 348 14.86 5.11 1.38
CA ASP A 348 15.00 5.08 -0.07
C ASP A 348 15.88 6.22 -0.62
N ARG A 349 16.01 7.33 0.14
CA ARG A 349 16.95 8.43 -0.11
C ARG A 349 18.34 8.22 0.53
N ASP A 350 18.65 7.01 1.01
CA ASP A 350 19.94 6.65 1.64
C ASP A 350 20.25 7.45 2.92
N ASN A 351 19.24 8.08 3.53
CA ASN A 351 19.36 8.76 4.82
C ASN A 351 18.91 7.83 5.95
N LEU A 352 19.76 6.86 6.25
CA LEU A 352 19.45 5.79 7.20
C LEU A 352 19.24 6.30 8.63
N ASP A 353 19.95 7.36 9.04
CA ASP A 353 19.83 7.90 10.40
C ASP A 353 18.45 8.51 10.63
N LYS A 354 17.98 9.37 9.71
CA LYS A 354 16.60 9.90 9.77
C LYS A 354 15.56 8.80 9.67
N ALA A 355 15.81 7.76 8.88
CA ALA A 355 14.90 6.62 8.80
C ALA A 355 14.74 5.93 10.16
N VAL A 356 15.86 5.68 10.87
CA VAL A 356 15.84 5.12 12.23
C VAL A 356 15.08 6.02 13.19
N GLU A 357 15.32 7.34 13.19
CA GLU A 357 14.59 8.30 14.03
C GLU A 357 13.08 8.21 13.78
N CYS A 358 12.65 8.22 12.51
CA CYS A 358 11.24 8.14 12.13
C CYS A 358 10.59 6.83 12.60
N TYR A 359 11.26 5.68 12.42
CA TYR A 359 10.73 4.40 12.91
C TYR A 359 10.69 4.34 14.43
N GLN A 360 11.70 4.87 15.14
CA GLN A 360 11.69 4.95 16.59
C GLN A 360 10.56 5.85 17.10
N MET A 361 10.28 6.96 16.43
CA MET A 361 9.11 7.81 16.73
C MET A 361 7.80 7.03 16.54
N ALA A 362 7.63 6.34 15.42
CA ALA A 362 6.45 5.49 15.19
C ALA A 362 6.28 4.43 16.30
N LEU A 363 7.37 3.81 16.74
CA LEU A 363 7.37 2.81 17.82
C LEU A 363 7.16 3.41 19.22
N SER A 364 7.53 4.66 19.45
CA SER A 364 7.23 5.37 20.70
C SER A 364 5.73 5.61 20.88
N ILE A 365 5.00 5.77 19.77
CA ILE A 365 3.53 5.94 19.72
C ILE A 365 2.85 4.58 19.75
N LYS A 366 3.32 3.63 18.92
CA LYS A 366 2.75 2.28 18.79
C LYS A 366 3.87 1.23 18.92
N PRO A 367 4.17 0.75 20.15
CA PRO A 367 5.29 -0.16 20.39
C PRO A 367 5.25 -1.48 19.62
N ASN A 368 4.04 -1.98 19.32
CA ASN A 368 3.82 -3.24 18.60
C ASN A 368 3.51 -3.00 17.10
N PHE A 369 4.00 -1.90 16.50
CA PHE A 369 3.77 -1.64 15.08
C PHE A 369 4.67 -2.51 14.20
N SER A 370 4.13 -3.65 13.74
CA SER A 370 4.89 -4.67 13.00
C SER A 370 5.61 -4.14 11.77
N GLN A 371 5.00 -3.21 11.01
CA GLN A 371 5.64 -2.59 9.85
C GLN A 371 6.91 -1.81 10.24
N SER A 372 6.84 -0.94 11.24
CA SER A 372 7.99 -0.15 11.69
C SER A 372 9.07 -1.00 12.34
N LEU A 373 8.71 -2.04 13.11
CA LEU A 373 9.67 -3.00 13.66
C LEU A 373 10.44 -3.73 12.55
N ASN A 374 9.74 -4.24 11.55
CA ASN A 374 10.36 -4.88 10.39
C ASN A 374 11.25 -3.91 9.61
N ASN A 375 10.74 -2.71 9.31
CA ASN A 375 11.48 -1.70 8.53
C ASN A 375 12.75 -1.24 9.26
N LEU A 376 12.68 -1.06 10.58
CA LEU A 376 13.84 -0.78 11.41
C LEU A 376 14.85 -1.93 11.38
N GLY A 377 14.39 -3.18 11.42
CA GLY A 377 15.23 -4.36 11.25
C GLY A 377 15.94 -4.41 9.88
N VAL A 378 15.24 -4.04 8.81
CA VAL A 378 15.83 -3.91 7.47
C VAL A 378 16.91 -2.83 7.44
N VAL A 379 16.68 -1.66 8.05
CA VAL A 379 17.70 -0.59 8.13
C VAL A 379 18.92 -1.06 8.93
N TYR A 380 18.72 -1.74 10.06
CA TYR A 380 19.83 -2.32 10.83
C TYR A 380 20.61 -3.38 10.06
N THR A 381 19.95 -4.14 9.19
CA THR A 381 20.62 -5.08 8.27
C THR A 381 21.54 -4.34 7.29
N VAL A 382 21.07 -3.23 6.72
CA VAL A 382 21.89 -2.37 5.82
C VAL A 382 23.07 -1.77 6.57
N GLN A 383 22.87 -1.33 7.82
CA GLN A 383 23.93 -0.80 8.70
C GLN A 383 24.90 -1.88 9.24
N GLY A 384 24.66 -3.17 8.97
CA GLY A 384 25.49 -4.27 9.46
C GLY A 384 25.25 -4.67 10.94
N LYS A 385 24.23 -4.11 11.59
CA LYS A 385 23.83 -4.41 12.98
C LYS A 385 22.91 -5.63 13.02
N MET A 386 23.45 -6.80 12.70
CA MET A 386 22.65 -8.01 12.47
C MET A 386 21.85 -8.48 13.70
N ASP A 387 22.41 -8.43 14.90
CA ASP A 387 21.68 -8.84 16.12
C ASP A 387 20.49 -7.92 16.42
N ALA A 388 20.70 -6.61 16.29
CA ALA A 388 19.64 -5.63 16.44
C ALA A 388 18.56 -5.83 15.36
N ALA A 389 18.97 -6.15 14.13
CA ALA A 389 18.05 -6.45 13.04
C ALA A 389 17.18 -7.69 13.35
N ALA A 390 17.79 -8.79 13.78
CA ALA A 390 17.08 -10.01 14.16
C ALA A 390 16.05 -9.73 15.25
N SER A 391 16.48 -9.05 16.32
CA SER A 391 15.61 -8.71 17.44
C SER A 391 14.39 -7.87 17.02
N MET A 392 14.57 -6.88 16.14
CA MET A 392 13.45 -6.06 15.67
C MET A 392 12.49 -6.85 14.77
N ILE A 393 13.00 -7.70 13.89
CA ILE A 393 12.16 -8.53 13.00
C ILE A 393 11.40 -9.60 13.81
N GLU A 394 12.03 -10.23 14.80
CA GLU A 394 11.38 -11.18 15.71
C GLU A 394 10.26 -10.51 16.51
N LYS A 395 10.48 -9.29 17.02
CA LYS A 395 9.42 -8.49 17.65
C LYS A 395 8.28 -8.18 16.68
N ALA A 396 8.58 -7.90 15.41
CA ALA A 396 7.55 -7.70 14.39
C ALA A 396 6.68 -8.95 14.20
N ILE A 397 7.30 -10.13 14.20
CA ILE A 397 6.61 -11.42 14.10
C ILE A 397 5.77 -11.71 15.34
N ILE A 398 6.28 -11.42 16.55
CA ILE A 398 5.51 -11.57 17.80
C ILE A 398 4.30 -10.63 17.79
N ALA A 399 4.46 -9.39 17.34
CA ALA A 399 3.39 -8.42 17.25
C ALA A 399 2.33 -8.79 16.20
N ASN A 400 2.74 -9.37 15.06
CA ASN A 400 1.85 -9.88 14.04
C ASN A 400 2.40 -11.18 13.42
N PRO A 401 1.95 -12.35 13.91
CA PRO A 401 2.38 -13.66 13.39
C PRO A 401 2.00 -13.94 11.93
N THR A 402 1.08 -13.15 11.35
CA THR A 402 0.67 -13.27 9.95
C THR A 402 1.39 -12.27 9.04
N TYR A 403 2.43 -11.58 9.53
CA TYR A 403 3.18 -10.64 8.71
C TYR A 403 4.25 -11.34 7.87
N ALA A 404 3.86 -11.79 6.67
CA ALA A 404 4.69 -12.60 5.78
C ALA A 404 6.06 -11.97 5.48
N GLU A 405 6.12 -10.65 5.25
CA GLU A 405 7.36 -9.96 4.87
C GLU A 405 8.44 -10.05 5.96
N ALA A 406 8.06 -10.03 7.23
CA ALA A 406 9.00 -10.17 8.34
C ALA A 406 9.71 -11.54 8.32
N TYR A 407 9.00 -12.62 7.98
CA TYR A 407 9.62 -13.94 7.82
C TYR A 407 10.59 -14.00 6.65
N ASN A 408 10.30 -13.34 5.52
CA ASN A 408 11.24 -13.24 4.41
C ASN A 408 12.52 -12.49 4.84
N ASN A 409 12.38 -11.36 5.52
CA ASN A 409 13.51 -10.56 5.97
C ASN A 409 14.35 -11.28 7.03
N LEU A 410 13.71 -12.04 7.92
CA LEU A 410 14.39 -12.93 8.86
C LEU A 410 15.18 -14.02 8.13
N GLY A 411 14.59 -14.63 7.10
CA GLY A 411 15.26 -15.62 6.25
C GLY A 411 16.49 -15.05 5.54
N VAL A 412 16.41 -13.81 5.05
CA VAL A 412 17.56 -13.09 4.45
C VAL A 412 18.67 -12.93 5.47
N LEU A 413 18.33 -12.50 6.69
CA LEU A 413 19.29 -12.32 7.77
C LEU A 413 19.96 -13.65 8.15
N TYR A 414 19.20 -14.74 8.29
CA TYR A 414 19.75 -16.06 8.56
C TYR A 414 20.67 -16.58 7.45
N ARG A 415 20.30 -16.38 6.19
CA ARG A 415 21.13 -16.73 5.04
C ARG A 415 22.46 -15.97 5.10
N ASP A 416 22.40 -14.66 5.30
CA ASP A 416 23.58 -13.83 5.37
C ASP A 416 24.46 -14.21 6.59
N ALA A 417 23.85 -14.64 7.71
CA ALA A 417 24.58 -15.15 8.87
C ALA A 417 25.13 -16.58 8.70
N GLY A 418 24.86 -17.26 7.57
CA GLY A 418 25.30 -18.65 7.30
C GLY A 418 24.37 -19.76 7.81
N ASN A 419 23.25 -19.41 8.45
CA ASN A 419 22.28 -20.37 8.99
C ASN A 419 21.25 -20.79 7.93
N ILE A 420 21.67 -21.57 6.94
CA ILE A 420 20.85 -21.84 5.74
C ILE A 420 19.56 -22.61 6.05
N SER A 421 19.59 -23.58 6.96
CA SER A 421 18.36 -24.33 7.34
C SER A 421 17.30 -23.40 7.92
N LEU A 422 17.67 -22.54 8.86
CA LEU A 422 16.75 -21.54 9.45
C LEU A 422 16.25 -20.54 8.40
N ALA A 423 17.10 -20.19 7.43
CA ALA A 423 16.68 -19.32 6.32
C ALA A 423 15.57 -19.98 5.49
N ILE A 424 15.75 -21.25 5.10
CA ILE A 424 14.74 -22.01 4.35
C ILE A 424 13.44 -22.12 5.14
N ASP A 425 13.52 -22.46 6.43
CA ASP A 425 12.34 -22.56 7.30
C ASP A 425 11.57 -21.24 7.37
N ALA A 426 12.28 -20.11 7.51
CA ALA A 426 11.67 -18.78 7.54
C ALA A 426 10.99 -18.43 6.20
N TYR A 427 11.62 -18.71 5.06
CA TYR A 427 10.97 -18.51 3.76
C TYR A 427 9.75 -19.42 3.58
N GLU A 428 9.77 -20.64 4.11
CA GLU A 428 8.61 -21.54 4.08
C GLU A 428 7.47 -21.04 4.95
N GLN A 429 7.74 -20.44 6.11
CA GLN A 429 6.68 -19.77 6.90
C GLN A 429 6.10 -18.57 6.15
N CYS A 430 6.93 -17.76 5.50
CA CYS A 430 6.46 -16.68 4.62
C CYS A 430 5.51 -17.22 3.55
N LEU A 431 5.90 -18.29 2.84
CA LEU A 431 5.11 -18.90 1.77
C LEU A 431 3.86 -19.65 2.25
N LYS A 432 3.76 -20.03 3.53
CA LYS A 432 2.53 -20.55 4.12
C LYS A 432 1.49 -19.46 4.32
N ILE A 433 1.94 -18.25 4.64
CA ILE A 433 1.08 -17.07 4.87
C ILE A 433 0.72 -16.41 3.54
N ASP A 434 1.72 -16.18 2.68
CA ASP A 434 1.58 -15.63 1.34
C ASP A 434 2.22 -16.57 0.30
N PRO A 435 1.44 -17.51 -0.27
CA PRO A 435 1.94 -18.47 -1.26
C PRO A 435 2.49 -17.84 -2.55
N ASP A 436 2.14 -16.58 -2.83
CA ASP A 436 2.53 -15.84 -4.03
C ASP A 436 3.66 -14.82 -3.76
N SER A 437 4.21 -14.81 -2.54
CA SER A 437 5.38 -13.99 -2.17
C SER A 437 6.58 -14.31 -3.06
N ARG A 438 6.81 -13.44 -4.04
CA ARG A 438 7.87 -13.59 -5.05
C ARG A 438 9.25 -13.67 -4.40
N ASN A 439 9.54 -12.73 -3.50
CA ASN A 439 10.84 -12.62 -2.83
C ASN A 439 11.14 -13.87 -2.00
N ALA A 440 10.19 -14.35 -1.19
CA ALA A 440 10.40 -15.53 -0.36
C ALA A 440 10.58 -16.80 -1.21
N GLY A 441 9.79 -16.95 -2.28
CA GLY A 441 9.92 -18.06 -3.21
C GLY A 441 11.31 -18.14 -3.84
N GLN A 442 11.79 -17.02 -4.39
CA GLN A 442 13.10 -16.95 -5.04
C GLN A 442 14.25 -17.12 -4.04
N ASN A 443 14.18 -16.44 -2.89
CA ASN A 443 15.19 -16.55 -1.84
C ASN A 443 15.28 -17.98 -1.28
N ARG A 444 14.14 -18.67 -1.16
CA ARG A 444 14.11 -20.10 -0.78
C ARG A 444 14.85 -20.96 -1.80
N LEU A 445 14.56 -20.79 -3.09
CA LEU A 445 15.22 -21.55 -4.16
C LEU A 445 16.74 -21.31 -4.15
N LEU A 446 17.16 -20.04 -4.02
CA LEU A 446 18.57 -19.70 -3.87
C LEU A 446 19.20 -20.36 -2.65
N ALA A 447 18.55 -20.29 -1.47
CA ALA A 447 19.06 -20.85 -0.23
C ALA A 447 19.23 -22.38 -0.30
N MET A 448 18.31 -23.08 -0.96
CA MET A 448 18.41 -24.54 -1.12
C MET A 448 19.64 -24.98 -1.93
N ASN A 449 20.18 -24.15 -2.82
CA ASN A 449 21.41 -24.48 -3.57
C ASN A 449 22.65 -24.58 -2.66
N TYR A 450 22.66 -23.94 -1.49
CA TYR A 450 23.84 -24.00 -0.60
C TYR A 450 24.01 -25.35 0.10
N ILE A 451 22.93 -26.13 0.24
CA ILE A 451 22.93 -27.39 1.00
C ILE A 451 22.59 -28.63 0.16
N HIS A 452 22.05 -28.45 -1.05
CA HIS A 452 21.63 -29.57 -1.89
C HIS A 452 22.79 -30.11 -2.73
N GLU A 453 23.07 -31.41 -2.58
CA GLU A 453 24.18 -32.11 -3.25
C GLU A 453 23.70 -33.01 -4.41
N GLY A 454 22.49 -32.80 -4.96
CA GLY A 454 22.02 -33.57 -6.13
C GLY A 454 21.63 -35.03 -5.85
N GLN A 455 21.34 -35.39 -4.59
CA GLN A 455 20.96 -36.77 -4.22
C GLN A 455 19.50 -37.10 -4.56
N ASP A 456 18.64 -36.10 -4.65
CA ASP A 456 17.22 -36.22 -4.98
C ASP A 456 16.74 -35.08 -5.90
N ASP A 457 15.51 -35.17 -6.39
CA ASP A 457 14.92 -34.17 -7.29
C ASP A 457 14.22 -33.02 -6.55
N LYS A 458 14.32 -32.90 -5.21
CA LYS A 458 13.51 -31.93 -4.44
C LYS A 458 13.78 -30.50 -4.86
N LEU A 459 15.05 -30.15 -5.11
CA LEU A 459 15.42 -28.81 -5.56
C LEU A 459 14.84 -28.52 -6.95
N PHE A 460 14.89 -29.48 -7.87
CA PHE A 460 14.30 -29.34 -9.20
C PHE A 460 12.76 -29.19 -9.12
N VAL A 461 12.09 -30.03 -8.33
CA VAL A 461 10.64 -29.97 -8.11
C VAL A 461 10.24 -28.60 -7.56
N ALA A 462 10.98 -28.08 -6.57
CA ALA A 462 10.74 -26.75 -6.02
C ALA A 462 10.84 -25.63 -7.08
N HIS A 463 11.85 -25.67 -7.95
CA HIS A 463 11.99 -24.71 -9.05
C HIS A 463 10.85 -24.83 -10.06
N ARG A 464 10.56 -26.05 -10.52
CA ARG A 464 9.49 -26.32 -11.49
C ARG A 464 8.13 -25.83 -10.99
N ASP A 465 7.79 -26.14 -9.74
CA ASP A 465 6.50 -25.80 -9.16
C ASP A 465 6.38 -24.29 -8.89
N TRP A 466 7.47 -23.63 -8.49
CA TRP A 466 7.52 -22.18 -8.41
C TRP A 466 7.32 -21.54 -9.79
N GLY A 467 8.09 -21.96 -10.80
CA GLY A 467 8.05 -21.36 -12.13
C GLY A 467 6.69 -21.55 -12.82
N ARG A 468 6.04 -22.71 -12.63
CA ARG A 468 4.68 -22.97 -13.12
C ARG A 468 3.65 -22.01 -12.49
N ARG A 469 3.73 -21.76 -11.18
CA ARG A 469 2.83 -20.82 -10.49
C ARG A 469 3.13 -19.38 -10.89
N PHE A 470 4.40 -18.99 -10.84
CA PHE A 470 4.85 -17.63 -11.16
C PHE A 470 4.46 -17.21 -12.59
N MET A 471 4.58 -18.12 -13.56
CA MET A 471 4.22 -17.85 -14.95
C MET A 471 2.73 -17.50 -15.14
N ARG A 472 1.82 -17.99 -14.28
CA ARG A 472 0.37 -17.69 -14.36
C ARG A 472 0.03 -16.23 -14.05
N LEU A 473 0.96 -15.51 -13.40
CA LEU A 473 0.80 -14.09 -13.09
C LEU A 473 0.98 -13.18 -14.32
N PHE A 474 1.42 -13.73 -15.45
CA PHE A 474 1.77 -12.98 -16.65
C PHE A 474 1.04 -13.50 -17.89
N SER A 475 0.52 -12.58 -18.69
CA SER A 475 0.00 -12.87 -20.02
C SER A 475 1.15 -13.14 -20.98
N GLN A 476 1.09 -14.27 -21.70
CA GLN A 476 2.17 -14.69 -22.59
C GLN A 476 1.92 -14.22 -24.03
N HIS A 477 3.00 -13.87 -24.72
CA HIS A 477 2.97 -13.71 -26.17
C HIS A 477 3.19 -15.05 -26.87
N THR A 478 2.36 -15.33 -27.88
CA THR A 478 2.38 -16.59 -28.64
C THR A 478 2.83 -16.41 -30.10
N SER A 479 2.96 -15.17 -30.57
CA SER A 479 3.39 -14.83 -31.92
C SER A 479 4.45 -13.72 -31.94
N TRP A 480 5.34 -13.80 -32.95
CA TRP A 480 6.43 -12.87 -33.17
C TRP A 480 6.57 -12.57 -34.66
N ASP A 481 6.70 -11.29 -35.01
CA ASP A 481 6.85 -10.81 -36.39
C ASP A 481 8.32 -10.83 -36.87
N ASN A 482 9.22 -11.42 -36.06
CA ASN A 482 10.63 -11.56 -36.40
C ASN A 482 10.78 -12.46 -37.64
N LEU A 483 11.40 -11.92 -38.70
CA LEU A 483 11.61 -12.64 -39.95
C LEU A 483 12.43 -13.91 -39.71
N LYS A 484 11.90 -15.08 -40.08
CA LYS A 484 12.55 -16.40 -39.94
C LYS A 484 13.58 -16.66 -41.05
N ASP A 485 14.64 -15.87 -41.06
CA ASP A 485 15.82 -16.10 -41.90
C ASP A 485 16.98 -16.59 -41.03
N PRO A 486 17.51 -17.81 -41.24
CA PRO A 486 18.61 -18.34 -40.44
C PRO A 486 19.92 -17.54 -40.52
N GLU A 487 20.17 -16.81 -41.62
CA GLU A 487 21.46 -16.18 -41.91
C GLU A 487 21.49 -14.67 -41.66
N ARG A 488 20.34 -14.04 -41.44
CA ARG A 488 20.28 -12.59 -41.21
C ARG A 488 21.02 -12.17 -39.93
N PRO A 489 21.42 -10.89 -39.80
CA PRO A 489 21.85 -10.33 -38.53
C PRO A 489 20.80 -10.55 -37.42
N LEU A 490 21.26 -10.92 -36.24
CA LEU A 490 20.43 -11.15 -35.05
C LEU A 490 20.46 -9.94 -34.13
N VAL A 491 19.34 -9.69 -33.44
CA VAL A 491 19.25 -8.71 -32.36
C VAL A 491 19.24 -9.46 -31.02
N ILE A 492 20.29 -9.26 -30.23
CA ILE A 492 20.49 -9.92 -28.93
C ILE A 492 20.17 -8.93 -27.81
N GLY A 493 19.21 -9.28 -26.97
CA GLY A 493 18.85 -8.52 -25.77
C GLY A 493 19.50 -9.11 -24.53
N TYR A 494 20.18 -8.31 -23.71
CA TYR A 494 20.67 -8.72 -22.39
C TYR A 494 19.94 -7.97 -21.29
N VAL A 495 19.27 -8.69 -20.37
CA VAL A 495 18.50 -8.09 -19.27
C VAL A 495 19.09 -8.48 -17.92
N SER A 496 19.38 -7.47 -17.09
CA SER A 496 19.97 -7.67 -15.76
C SER A 496 19.89 -6.40 -14.90
N PRO A 497 19.77 -6.53 -13.56
CA PRO A 497 20.05 -5.44 -12.63
C PRO A 497 21.54 -5.25 -12.33
N ASP A 498 22.41 -6.14 -12.82
CA ASP A 498 23.79 -6.29 -12.31
C ASP A 498 24.87 -5.62 -13.18
N TYR A 499 24.51 -4.59 -13.95
CA TYR A 499 25.46 -3.80 -14.74
C TYR A 499 26.22 -2.77 -13.92
N PHE A 500 26.61 -3.10 -12.70
CA PHE A 500 27.46 -2.30 -11.80
C PHE A 500 28.61 -3.19 -11.29
N THR A 501 29.41 -2.73 -10.32
CA THR A 501 30.48 -3.54 -9.70
C THR A 501 29.89 -4.71 -8.91
N HIS A 502 29.55 -5.76 -9.64
CA HIS A 502 28.89 -6.98 -9.18
C HIS A 502 29.48 -8.21 -9.90
N SER A 503 29.31 -9.41 -9.35
CA SER A 503 29.87 -10.66 -9.89
C SER A 503 29.53 -10.89 -11.37
N VAL A 504 28.27 -10.70 -11.78
CA VAL A 504 27.79 -10.87 -13.17
C VAL A 504 28.53 -9.94 -14.14
N SER A 505 28.84 -8.72 -13.72
CA SER A 505 29.47 -7.70 -14.56
C SER A 505 30.84 -8.12 -15.12
N TYR A 506 31.59 -8.96 -14.40
CA TYR A 506 32.90 -9.42 -14.86
C TYR A 506 32.80 -10.43 -16.02
N PHE A 507 31.65 -11.07 -16.19
CA PHE A 507 31.45 -12.10 -17.22
C PHE A 507 30.68 -11.58 -18.44
N ILE A 508 29.71 -10.70 -18.23
CA ILE A 508 28.95 -10.07 -19.33
C ILE A 508 29.80 -9.05 -20.12
N GLU A 509 30.90 -8.55 -19.56
CA GLU A 509 31.74 -7.57 -20.26
C GLU A 509 32.29 -8.08 -21.59
N ALA A 510 32.64 -9.37 -21.68
CA ALA A 510 33.20 -9.98 -22.88
C ALA A 510 32.24 -9.89 -24.09
N PRO A 511 31.00 -10.41 -24.05
CA PRO A 511 30.08 -10.29 -25.19
C PRO A 511 29.72 -8.83 -25.51
N LEU A 512 29.55 -7.96 -24.50
CA LEU A 512 29.29 -6.53 -24.76
C LEU A 512 30.45 -5.87 -25.53
N ALA A 513 31.70 -6.29 -25.26
CA ALA A 513 32.89 -5.77 -25.89
C ALA A 513 33.21 -6.40 -27.26
N HIS A 514 32.96 -7.70 -27.43
CA HIS A 514 33.53 -8.48 -28.53
C HIS A 514 32.53 -8.94 -29.60
N HIS A 515 31.22 -8.82 -29.39
CA HIS A 515 30.25 -9.14 -30.44
C HIS A 515 30.55 -8.38 -31.74
N GLU A 516 30.31 -9.03 -32.87
CA GLU A 516 30.32 -8.39 -34.18
C GLU A 516 28.96 -7.72 -34.42
N TYR A 517 28.81 -6.44 -34.02
CA TYR A 517 27.52 -5.74 -33.97
C TYR A 517 26.80 -5.62 -35.33
N ALA A 518 27.54 -5.79 -36.44
CA ALA A 518 26.96 -5.88 -37.78
C ALA A 518 26.13 -7.16 -37.99
N LYS A 519 26.49 -8.25 -37.31
CA LYS A 519 25.81 -9.56 -37.37
C LYS A 519 24.99 -9.87 -36.11
N TYR A 520 25.39 -9.31 -34.97
CA TYR A 520 24.78 -9.52 -33.66
C TYR A 520 24.56 -8.17 -32.98
N LYS A 521 23.51 -7.45 -33.36
CA LYS A 521 23.19 -6.14 -32.79
C LYS A 521 22.80 -6.32 -31.31
N VAL A 522 23.48 -5.63 -30.42
CA VAL A 522 23.26 -5.74 -28.97
C VAL A 522 22.31 -4.67 -28.45
N VAL A 523 21.36 -5.08 -27.63
CA VAL A 523 20.47 -4.22 -26.84
C VAL A 523 20.60 -4.60 -25.37
N VAL A 524 20.87 -3.63 -24.50
CA VAL A 524 20.99 -3.84 -23.06
C VAL A 524 19.78 -3.25 -22.34
N TYR A 525 19.15 -4.05 -21.48
CA TYR A 525 18.07 -3.66 -20.58
C TYR A 525 18.60 -3.64 -19.15
N SER A 526 18.98 -2.45 -18.70
CA SER A 526 19.61 -2.22 -17.39
C SER A 526 18.58 -1.92 -16.32
N ALA A 527 18.47 -2.79 -15.31
CA ALA A 527 17.64 -2.56 -14.13
C ALA A 527 18.46 -2.08 -12.92
N VAL A 528 19.62 -1.44 -13.16
CA VAL A 528 20.52 -0.91 -12.14
C VAL A 528 19.83 0.21 -11.35
N VAL A 529 19.83 0.08 -10.01
CA VAL A 529 19.25 1.09 -9.10
C VAL A 529 20.12 2.35 -9.05
N LYS A 530 21.43 2.17 -8.87
CA LYS A 530 22.41 3.24 -8.73
C LYS A 530 23.61 2.92 -9.64
N ALA A 531 23.75 3.69 -10.71
CA ALA A 531 24.84 3.51 -11.66
C ALA A 531 26.19 3.86 -11.03
N ASP A 532 27.21 3.05 -11.30
CA ASP A 532 28.59 3.31 -10.93
C ASP A 532 29.49 3.53 -12.16
N ALA A 533 30.79 3.68 -11.95
CA ALA A 533 31.76 3.87 -13.02
C ALA A 533 31.74 2.72 -14.05
N LYS A 534 31.45 1.49 -13.61
CA LYS A 534 31.38 0.30 -14.48
C LYS A 534 30.10 0.32 -15.32
N THR A 535 28.96 0.73 -14.74
CA THR A 535 27.72 0.95 -15.48
C THR A 535 27.91 1.93 -16.63
N ILE A 536 28.53 3.08 -16.34
CA ILE A 536 28.81 4.12 -17.34
C ILE A 536 29.72 3.56 -18.44
N ARG A 537 30.78 2.83 -18.05
CA ARG A 537 31.70 2.19 -19.00
C ARG A 537 30.99 1.20 -19.93
N PHE A 538 30.08 0.38 -19.42
CA PHE A 538 29.30 -0.54 -20.25
C PHE A 538 28.38 0.19 -21.22
N ARG A 539 27.64 1.17 -20.73
CA ARG A 539 26.76 1.99 -21.57
C ARG A 539 27.53 2.63 -22.71
N ASP A 540 28.63 3.31 -22.41
CA ASP A 540 29.44 4.01 -23.41
C ASP A 540 30.04 3.02 -24.42
N LYS A 541 30.48 1.84 -23.97
CA LYS A 541 31.00 0.78 -24.83
C LYS A 541 29.94 0.25 -25.81
N VAL A 542 28.74 -0.04 -25.32
CA VAL A 542 27.62 -0.53 -26.14
C VAL A 542 27.19 0.51 -27.17
N LEU A 543 26.99 1.75 -26.74
CA LEU A 543 26.58 2.86 -27.63
C LEU A 543 27.64 3.13 -28.72
N LYS A 544 28.93 3.13 -28.36
CA LYS A 544 30.03 3.36 -29.31
C LYS A 544 30.10 2.29 -30.41
N LYS A 545 29.69 1.05 -30.12
CA LYS A 545 29.64 -0.04 -31.12
C LYS A 545 28.32 -0.07 -31.93
N GLY A 546 27.40 0.88 -31.69
CA GLY A 546 26.10 0.96 -32.38
C GLY A 546 25.00 0.11 -31.75
N GLY A 547 25.18 -0.34 -30.50
CA GLY A 547 24.13 -0.99 -29.72
C GLY A 547 23.16 0.00 -29.08
N ILE A 548 22.19 -0.53 -28.34
CA ILE A 548 21.17 0.25 -27.63
C ILE A 548 21.29 -0.03 -26.14
N TRP A 549 21.14 1.02 -25.32
CA TRP A 549 21.06 0.92 -23.87
C TRP A 549 19.73 1.46 -23.39
N ARG A 550 18.97 0.66 -22.64
CA ARG A 550 17.68 1.05 -22.04
C ARG A 550 17.74 0.90 -20.54
N ASP A 551 17.48 1.98 -19.83
CA ASP A 551 17.28 1.95 -18.37
C ASP A 551 15.83 1.57 -18.06
N ILE A 552 15.65 0.46 -17.34
CA ILE A 552 14.35 -0.16 -17.06
C ILE A 552 14.06 -0.30 -15.55
N TYR A 553 14.90 0.29 -14.69
CA TYR A 553 14.64 0.30 -13.26
C TYR A 553 13.31 1.02 -12.96
N GLY A 554 12.48 0.41 -12.11
CA GLY A 554 11.15 0.94 -11.76
C GLY A 554 10.06 0.75 -12.84
N ILE A 555 10.38 0.21 -14.01
CA ILE A 555 9.38 -0.07 -15.06
C ILE A 555 8.73 -1.44 -14.80
N ASP A 556 7.40 -1.50 -14.87
CA ASP A 556 6.62 -2.74 -14.78
C ASP A 556 7.08 -3.79 -15.81
N GLU A 557 7.14 -5.05 -15.39
CA GLU A 557 7.69 -6.14 -16.20
C GLU A 557 6.92 -6.37 -17.52
N LYS A 558 5.60 -6.12 -17.57
CA LYS A 558 4.80 -6.25 -18.80
C LYS A 558 5.12 -5.11 -19.78
N LYS A 559 5.41 -3.91 -19.26
CA LYS A 559 5.88 -2.79 -20.08
C LYS A 559 7.29 -3.06 -20.60
N VAL A 560 8.19 -3.59 -19.77
CA VAL A 560 9.52 -4.03 -20.24
C VAL A 560 9.40 -5.08 -21.34
N ALA A 561 8.49 -6.05 -21.20
CA ALA A 561 8.21 -7.04 -22.24
C ALA A 561 7.72 -6.40 -23.56
N SER A 562 6.93 -5.33 -23.49
CA SER A 562 6.48 -4.57 -24.67
C SER A 562 7.65 -3.86 -25.36
N ILE A 563 8.53 -3.20 -24.59
CA ILE A 563 9.76 -2.57 -25.10
C ILE A 563 10.64 -3.60 -25.82
N VAL A 564 10.81 -4.80 -25.25
CA VAL A 564 11.58 -5.89 -25.87
C VAL A 564 11.00 -6.29 -27.24
N ARG A 565 9.67 -6.31 -27.38
CA ARG A 565 9.01 -6.62 -28.66
C ARG A 565 9.19 -5.51 -29.68
N GLU A 566 9.06 -4.25 -29.25
CA GLU A 566 9.27 -3.08 -30.11
C GLU A 566 10.70 -3.04 -30.67
N ASP A 567 11.67 -3.45 -29.85
CA ASP A 567 13.08 -3.58 -30.26
C ASP A 567 13.34 -4.78 -31.19
N LYS A 568 12.33 -5.64 -31.42
CA LYS A 568 12.40 -6.84 -32.25
C LYS A 568 13.57 -7.75 -31.84
N ILE A 569 13.72 -7.95 -30.52
CA ILE A 569 14.74 -8.88 -30.00
C ILE A 569 14.47 -10.28 -30.53
N ASP A 570 15.51 -10.93 -31.05
CA ASP A 570 15.47 -12.31 -31.53
C ASP A 570 15.77 -13.29 -30.40
N ILE A 571 16.81 -12.97 -29.62
CA ILE A 571 17.25 -13.78 -28.48
C ILE A 571 17.33 -12.84 -27.28
N LEU A 572 16.49 -13.09 -26.27
CA LEU A 572 16.56 -12.38 -24.99
C LEU A 572 17.30 -13.26 -23.96
N VAL A 573 18.34 -12.70 -23.37
CA VAL A 573 19.24 -13.38 -22.43
C VAL A 573 19.10 -12.74 -21.05
N GLU A 574 18.59 -13.51 -20.10
CA GLU A 574 18.41 -13.16 -18.70
C GLU A 574 19.67 -13.57 -17.91
N LEU A 575 20.23 -12.65 -17.12
CA LEU A 575 21.55 -12.83 -16.50
C LEU A 575 21.55 -13.02 -14.98
N THR A 576 20.39 -13.17 -14.35
CA THR A 576 20.21 -12.97 -12.90
C THR A 576 19.66 -14.22 -12.21
N GLY A 577 18.69 -14.89 -12.83
CA GLY A 577 17.91 -15.99 -12.25
C GLY A 577 17.22 -15.60 -10.93
N HIS A 578 17.23 -16.48 -9.91
CA HIS A 578 16.53 -16.26 -8.64
C HIS A 578 17.29 -15.37 -7.63
N THR A 579 18.11 -14.44 -8.12
CA THR A 579 18.82 -13.46 -7.28
C THR A 579 18.08 -12.12 -7.28
N ALA A 580 18.52 -11.18 -6.44
CA ALA A 580 17.79 -9.95 -6.13
C ALA A 580 17.49 -9.11 -7.39
N ASN A 581 16.29 -8.50 -7.44
CA ASN A 581 15.87 -7.58 -8.51
C ASN A 581 15.89 -8.16 -9.94
N ASN A 582 15.83 -9.49 -10.09
CA ASN A 582 15.75 -10.15 -11.39
C ASN A 582 14.54 -9.68 -12.23
N LYS A 583 14.53 -10.12 -13.50
CA LYS A 583 13.48 -9.79 -14.47
C LYS A 583 12.81 -11.04 -15.03
N LEU A 584 12.68 -12.09 -14.20
CA LEU A 584 12.03 -13.33 -14.61
C LEU A 584 10.55 -13.14 -14.99
N GLY A 585 9.85 -12.12 -14.46
CA GLY A 585 8.49 -11.81 -14.89
C GLY A 585 8.42 -11.22 -16.30
N THR A 586 9.46 -10.49 -16.72
CA THR A 586 9.61 -10.10 -18.14
C THR A 586 9.76 -11.35 -19.01
N MET A 587 10.59 -12.30 -18.59
CA MET A 587 10.76 -13.58 -19.30
C MET A 587 9.47 -14.41 -19.33
N ALA A 588 8.66 -14.35 -18.26
CA ALA A 588 7.38 -15.05 -18.17
C ALA A 588 6.34 -14.53 -19.18
N CYS A 589 6.44 -13.27 -19.60
CA CYS A 589 5.61 -12.71 -20.69
C CYS A 589 5.99 -13.27 -22.08
N ARG A 590 7.15 -13.91 -22.20
CA ARG A 590 7.72 -14.43 -23.45
C ARG A 590 7.84 -13.39 -24.58
N PRO A 591 8.44 -12.22 -24.34
CA PRO A 591 8.50 -11.14 -25.34
C PRO A 591 9.35 -11.47 -26.57
N ALA A 592 10.40 -12.29 -26.44
CA ALA A 592 11.26 -12.71 -27.55
C ALA A 592 10.95 -14.16 -28.01
N PRO A 593 11.17 -14.49 -29.29
CA PRO A 593 10.91 -15.84 -29.81
C PRO A 593 11.85 -16.90 -29.24
N VAL A 594 13.09 -16.52 -28.88
CA VAL A 594 14.05 -17.38 -28.18
C VAL A 594 14.45 -16.70 -26.87
N GLN A 595 14.33 -17.44 -25.77
CA GLN A 595 14.67 -16.95 -24.43
C GLN A 595 15.75 -17.82 -23.78
N VAL A 596 16.76 -17.17 -23.20
CA VAL A 596 17.94 -17.81 -22.64
C VAL A 596 18.19 -17.30 -21.23
N THR A 597 18.67 -18.15 -20.34
CA THR A 597 19.24 -17.74 -19.04
C THR A 597 20.73 -18.10 -18.98
N TRP A 598 21.54 -17.24 -18.37
CA TRP A 598 22.99 -17.42 -18.26
C TRP A 598 23.55 -16.71 -17.02
N ILE A 599 24.66 -17.26 -16.48
CA ILE A 599 25.58 -16.77 -15.42
C ILE A 599 25.09 -16.46 -14.01
N GLY A 600 24.06 -15.63 -13.80
CA GLY A 600 23.77 -15.11 -12.46
C GLY A 600 23.26 -16.14 -11.47
N TYR A 601 22.81 -17.29 -11.96
CA TYR A 601 22.18 -18.32 -11.16
C TYR A 601 22.68 -19.74 -11.51
N PRO A 602 23.06 -20.55 -10.52
CA PRO A 602 23.76 -21.82 -10.75
C PRO A 602 22.82 -23.01 -11.02
N ASN A 603 21.54 -22.77 -11.32
CA ASN A 603 20.54 -23.83 -11.47
C ASN A 603 19.46 -23.46 -12.50
N THR A 604 18.48 -24.36 -12.70
CA THR A 604 17.27 -24.09 -13.49
C THR A 604 16.51 -22.87 -12.93
N THR A 605 15.93 -22.04 -13.78
CA THR A 605 14.97 -21.00 -13.36
C THR A 605 13.63 -21.63 -12.98
N GLY A 606 13.35 -22.84 -13.46
CA GLY A 606 12.06 -23.50 -13.32
C GLY A 606 10.95 -22.90 -14.20
N LEU A 607 11.23 -21.83 -14.94
CA LEU A 607 10.25 -21.08 -15.71
C LEU A 607 10.06 -21.71 -17.10
N PRO A 608 8.87 -22.26 -17.44
CA PRO A 608 8.65 -22.92 -18.72
C PRO A 608 8.83 -22.02 -19.95
N ALA A 609 8.74 -20.70 -19.76
CA ALA A 609 8.91 -19.73 -20.83
C ALA A 609 10.37 -19.58 -21.31
N ILE A 610 11.37 -20.04 -20.55
CA ILE A 610 12.78 -19.94 -20.95
C ILE A 610 13.19 -21.20 -21.70
N ASP A 611 13.74 -21.03 -22.91
CA ASP A 611 14.05 -22.13 -23.83
C ASP A 611 15.38 -22.81 -23.47
N TYR A 612 16.41 -22.02 -23.17
CA TYR A 612 17.79 -22.49 -23.03
C TYR A 612 18.47 -21.97 -21.77
N ARG A 613 19.36 -22.80 -21.21
CA ARG A 613 20.33 -22.39 -20.19
C ARG A 613 21.74 -22.64 -20.72
N ILE A 614 22.58 -21.61 -20.70
CA ILE A 614 23.98 -21.72 -21.14
C ILE A 614 24.84 -22.27 -20.00
N THR A 615 25.64 -23.28 -20.31
CA THR A 615 26.59 -23.97 -19.42
C THR A 615 27.76 -24.52 -20.25
N ASP A 616 28.57 -25.43 -19.71
CA ASP A 616 29.60 -26.19 -20.42
C ASP A 616 29.61 -27.66 -19.99
N SER A 617 30.45 -28.48 -20.64
CA SER A 617 30.54 -29.91 -20.38
C SER A 617 31.24 -30.29 -19.07
N LEU A 618 31.88 -29.35 -18.38
CA LEU A 618 32.56 -29.59 -17.10
C LEU A 618 31.65 -29.27 -15.92
N ALA A 619 30.97 -28.11 -15.97
CA ALA A 619 29.99 -27.71 -14.97
C ALA A 619 28.74 -28.59 -15.03
N ASP A 620 28.23 -28.85 -16.24
CA ASP A 620 27.13 -29.78 -16.48
C ASP A 620 27.56 -30.85 -17.49
N SER A 621 28.13 -31.96 -17.03
CA SER A 621 28.44 -33.10 -17.90
C SER A 621 27.23 -33.52 -18.75
N PRO A 622 27.40 -33.99 -20.01
CA PRO A 622 26.34 -34.65 -20.77
C PRO A 622 25.65 -35.77 -20.00
N ASP A 623 26.37 -36.43 -19.09
CA ASP A 623 25.87 -37.51 -18.23
C ASP A 623 25.29 -37.01 -16.89
N SER A 624 25.18 -35.69 -16.70
CA SER A 624 24.62 -35.10 -15.48
C SER A 624 23.18 -35.58 -15.25
N LYS A 625 22.89 -35.98 -14.01
CA LYS A 625 21.53 -36.35 -13.58
C LYS A 625 20.71 -35.14 -13.14
N GLN A 626 21.34 -33.95 -13.02
CA GLN A 626 20.64 -32.75 -12.60
C GLN A 626 19.63 -32.31 -13.67
N LYS A 627 18.35 -32.28 -13.26
CA LYS A 627 17.24 -31.92 -14.13
C LYS A 627 17.11 -30.40 -14.26
N HIS A 628 16.70 -29.96 -15.44
CA HIS A 628 16.47 -28.56 -15.79
C HIS A 628 15.15 -28.44 -16.57
N VAL A 629 14.50 -27.29 -16.47
CA VAL A 629 13.32 -26.99 -17.30
C VAL A 629 13.79 -26.52 -18.68
N GLU A 630 14.87 -25.76 -18.71
CA GLU A 630 15.51 -25.29 -19.92
C GLU A 630 16.33 -26.40 -20.59
N GLN A 631 16.46 -26.33 -21.91
CA GLN A 631 17.43 -27.15 -22.62
C GLN A 631 18.85 -26.60 -22.39
N LEU A 632 19.75 -27.45 -21.88
CA LEU A 632 21.14 -27.06 -21.65
C LEU A 632 21.89 -26.87 -22.98
N VAL A 633 22.58 -25.74 -23.11
CA VAL A 633 23.51 -25.45 -24.21
C VAL A 633 24.92 -25.39 -23.64
N ARG A 634 25.75 -26.34 -24.04
CA ARG A 634 27.13 -26.48 -23.58
C ARG A 634 28.07 -25.76 -24.55
N LEU A 635 28.72 -24.71 -24.07
CA LEU A 635 29.79 -24.04 -24.82
C LEU A 635 31.03 -24.94 -24.88
N PRO A 636 31.88 -24.81 -25.93
CA PRO A 636 32.96 -25.77 -26.22
C PRO A 636 34.12 -25.78 -25.21
N GLU A 637 34.29 -24.71 -24.42
CA GLU A 637 35.35 -24.61 -23.41
C GLU A 637 34.73 -24.31 -22.04
N CYS A 638 34.86 -23.09 -21.54
CA CYS A 638 34.21 -22.65 -20.31
C CYS A 638 32.93 -21.88 -20.64
N PHE A 639 31.89 -22.04 -19.80
CA PHE A 639 30.66 -21.27 -19.91
C PHE A 639 30.80 -19.82 -19.43
N LEU A 640 31.95 -19.48 -18.85
CA LEU A 640 32.30 -18.17 -18.31
C LEU A 640 33.47 -17.56 -19.08
N CYS A 641 33.48 -16.24 -19.18
CA CYS A 641 34.64 -15.47 -19.62
C CYS A 641 34.89 -14.31 -18.65
N TYR A 642 35.84 -14.49 -17.75
CA TYR A 642 36.21 -13.50 -16.75
C TYR A 642 36.99 -12.36 -17.39
N THR A 643 36.51 -11.13 -17.23
CA THR A 643 37.23 -9.90 -17.56
C THR A 643 37.84 -9.32 -16.29
N PRO A 644 39.17 -9.41 -16.09
CA PRO A 644 39.80 -8.97 -14.85
C PRO A 644 39.61 -7.47 -14.56
N SER A 645 39.57 -7.13 -13.28
CA SER A 645 39.55 -5.72 -12.86
C SER A 645 40.88 -5.04 -13.22
N PRO A 646 40.86 -3.83 -13.83
CA PRO A 646 42.08 -3.05 -14.02
C PRO A 646 42.73 -2.62 -12.69
N GLU A 647 42.00 -2.71 -11.58
CA GLU A 647 42.45 -2.33 -10.23
C GLU A 647 43.08 -3.49 -9.44
N ALA A 648 43.32 -4.66 -10.06
CA ALA A 648 43.82 -5.84 -9.34
C ALA A 648 45.17 -5.62 -8.61
N GLY A 649 45.99 -4.66 -9.04
CA GLY A 649 47.31 -4.39 -8.47
C GLY A 649 48.33 -5.53 -8.70
N PRO A 650 49.53 -5.48 -8.09
CA PRO A 650 50.57 -6.48 -8.31
C PRO A 650 50.27 -7.83 -7.61
N VAL A 651 50.85 -8.92 -8.14
CA VAL A 651 50.91 -10.21 -7.43
C VAL A 651 52.07 -10.17 -6.43
N SER A 652 51.80 -10.50 -5.17
CA SER A 652 52.83 -10.66 -4.14
C SER A 652 53.42 -12.08 -4.17
N PRO A 653 54.66 -12.31 -3.69
CA PRO A 653 55.13 -13.64 -3.35
C PRO A 653 54.25 -14.31 -2.29
N THR A 654 54.43 -15.62 -2.10
CA THR A 654 53.65 -16.37 -1.11
C THR A 654 53.97 -15.90 0.32
N PRO A 655 52.97 -15.53 1.16
CA PRO A 655 53.19 -15.06 2.53
C PRO A 655 53.97 -16.02 3.44
N ALA A 656 53.88 -17.33 3.18
CA ALA A 656 54.61 -18.33 3.95
C ALA A 656 56.14 -18.14 3.93
N LEU A 657 56.69 -17.49 2.89
CA LEU A 657 58.11 -17.15 2.82
C LEU A 657 58.53 -16.12 3.88
N SER A 658 57.66 -15.16 4.21
CA SER A 658 57.96 -14.12 5.20
C SER A 658 57.49 -14.49 6.60
N ASN A 659 56.32 -15.13 6.70
CA ASN A 659 55.66 -15.35 8.00
C ASN A 659 56.02 -16.70 8.62
N GLY A 660 56.59 -17.64 7.85
CA GLY A 660 57.03 -18.95 8.34
C GLY A 660 55.92 -19.98 8.56
N PHE A 661 54.69 -19.67 8.12
CA PHE A 661 53.55 -20.58 8.17
C PHE A 661 52.64 -20.41 6.96
N ILE A 662 51.87 -21.47 6.63
CA ILE A 662 50.89 -21.47 5.55
C ILE A 662 49.59 -20.81 6.02
N THR A 663 49.05 -19.90 5.21
CA THR A 663 47.72 -19.31 5.42
C THR A 663 46.77 -19.79 4.34
N PHE A 664 45.77 -20.58 4.74
CA PHE A 664 44.63 -20.91 3.89
C PHE A 664 43.63 -19.77 3.92
N GLY A 665 42.80 -19.62 2.88
CA GLY A 665 41.74 -18.62 2.94
C GLY A 665 40.56 -18.84 2.00
N SER A 666 39.45 -18.20 2.33
CA SER A 666 38.26 -18.18 1.49
C SER A 666 37.52 -16.86 1.63
N PHE A 667 37.26 -16.21 0.49
CA PHE A 667 36.50 -14.96 0.41
C PHE A 667 35.07 -15.18 -0.12
N ASN A 668 34.61 -16.44 -0.10
CA ASN A 668 33.25 -16.82 -0.45
C ASN A 668 32.24 -16.27 0.57
N ASN A 669 31.00 -16.05 0.13
CA ASN A 669 29.91 -15.65 1.02
C ASN A 669 29.72 -16.72 2.12
N LEU A 670 29.45 -16.29 3.36
CA LEU A 670 29.25 -17.16 4.51
C LEU A 670 28.15 -18.20 4.28
N ALA A 671 27.15 -17.88 3.45
CA ALA A 671 26.12 -18.83 3.04
C ALA A 671 26.66 -20.11 2.35
N LYS A 672 27.85 -20.04 1.72
CA LYS A 672 28.51 -21.19 1.08
C LYS A 672 29.39 -21.99 2.05
N ILE A 673 29.73 -21.43 3.20
CA ILE A 673 30.61 -22.06 4.19
C ILE A 673 29.74 -22.86 5.16
N THR A 674 29.24 -23.99 4.68
CA THR A 674 28.36 -24.87 5.45
C THR A 674 29.11 -25.59 6.57
N PRO A 675 28.41 -26.19 7.57
CA PRO A 675 29.06 -26.98 8.60
C PRO A 675 29.98 -28.09 8.05
N LYS A 676 29.60 -28.70 6.92
CA LYS A 676 30.39 -29.72 6.23
C LYS A 676 31.70 -29.17 5.67
N VAL A 677 31.66 -27.97 5.08
CA VAL A 677 32.87 -27.28 4.60
C VAL A 677 33.82 -26.98 5.76
N LEU A 678 33.29 -26.47 6.88
CA LEU A 678 34.11 -26.17 8.07
C LEU A 678 34.78 -27.42 8.64
N GLN A 679 34.09 -28.57 8.65
CA GLN A 679 34.67 -29.84 9.08
C GLN A 679 35.87 -30.25 8.21
N VAL A 680 35.76 -30.10 6.89
CA VAL A 680 36.86 -30.41 5.96
C VAL A 680 38.02 -29.43 6.11
N TRP A 681 37.74 -28.14 6.25
CA TRP A 681 38.78 -27.15 6.52
C TRP A 681 39.47 -27.39 7.87
N ALA A 682 38.74 -27.80 8.90
CA ALA A 682 39.32 -28.18 10.18
C ALA A 682 40.29 -29.36 10.06
N ARG A 683 39.96 -30.37 9.23
CA ARG A 683 40.88 -31.49 8.92
C ARG A 683 42.18 -30.99 8.28
N ILE A 684 42.12 -30.01 7.37
CA ILE A 684 43.31 -29.41 6.74
C ILE A 684 44.17 -28.69 7.79
N LEU A 685 43.57 -27.82 8.59
CA LEU A 685 44.30 -27.06 9.60
C LEU A 685 44.88 -27.96 10.70
N SER A 686 44.21 -29.05 11.05
CA SER A 686 44.72 -30.05 12.00
C SER A 686 45.90 -30.84 11.42
N ALA A 687 45.90 -31.12 10.11
CA ALA A 687 47.03 -31.77 9.43
C ALA A 687 48.27 -30.88 9.35
N ILE A 688 48.12 -29.56 9.49
CA ILE A 688 49.23 -28.58 9.44
C ILE A 688 49.16 -27.66 10.68
N PRO A 689 49.76 -28.07 11.82
CA PRO A 689 49.52 -27.46 13.13
C PRO A 689 49.77 -25.94 13.23
N ASN A 690 50.71 -25.40 12.46
CA ASN A 690 51.05 -23.97 12.46
C ASN A 690 50.31 -23.15 11.39
N SER A 691 49.45 -23.78 10.58
CA SER A 691 48.74 -23.07 9.52
C SER A 691 47.66 -22.13 10.07
N ARG A 692 47.29 -21.11 9.31
CA ARG A 692 46.21 -20.19 9.61
C ARG A 692 45.08 -20.25 8.59
N LEU A 693 43.93 -19.71 8.95
CA LEU A 693 42.78 -19.54 8.07
C LEU A 693 42.36 -18.08 8.05
N VAL A 694 42.27 -17.47 6.88
CA VAL A 694 41.66 -16.14 6.69
C VAL A 694 40.32 -16.27 5.97
N VAL A 695 39.24 -15.76 6.57
CA VAL A 695 37.90 -15.79 5.96
C VAL A 695 37.38 -14.37 5.86
N LYS A 696 36.93 -13.97 4.67
CA LYS A 696 36.39 -12.61 4.45
C LYS A 696 34.93 -12.68 4.04
N CYS A 697 34.07 -12.15 4.90
CA CYS A 697 32.63 -12.10 4.69
C CYS A 697 32.07 -10.80 5.29
N LYS A 698 31.10 -10.17 4.61
CA LYS A 698 30.40 -8.98 5.13
C LYS A 698 29.85 -9.16 6.56
N PRO A 699 29.20 -10.29 6.92
CA PRO A 699 28.69 -10.55 8.28
C PRO A 699 29.71 -10.48 9.42
N PHE A 700 31.02 -10.58 9.16
CA PHE A 700 32.04 -10.51 10.21
C PHE A 700 32.26 -9.10 10.78
N SER A 701 31.46 -8.11 10.37
CA SER A 701 31.30 -6.85 11.09
C SER A 701 30.45 -6.99 12.36
N CYS A 702 29.75 -8.11 12.55
CA CYS A 702 28.91 -8.39 13.71
C CYS A 702 29.61 -9.39 14.65
N ASP A 703 29.80 -8.99 15.90
CA ASP A 703 30.56 -9.77 16.88
C ASP A 703 29.94 -11.14 17.18
N SER A 704 28.61 -11.24 17.28
CA SER A 704 27.93 -12.52 17.52
C SER A 704 28.19 -13.55 16.40
N VAL A 705 28.26 -13.08 15.14
CA VAL A 705 28.57 -13.93 13.99
C VAL A 705 30.03 -14.38 14.03
N ARG A 706 30.95 -13.49 14.43
CA ARG A 706 32.37 -13.84 14.62
C ARG A 706 32.52 -14.89 15.73
N GLU A 707 31.91 -14.65 16.89
CA GLU A 707 31.95 -15.56 18.03
C GLU A 707 31.39 -16.93 17.66
N ARG A 708 30.21 -17.00 17.04
CA ARG A 708 29.63 -18.27 16.59
C ARG A 708 30.54 -19.02 15.61
N PHE A 709 31.15 -18.31 14.67
CA PHE A 709 32.08 -18.92 13.71
C PHE A 709 33.32 -19.50 14.40
N LEU A 710 33.93 -18.73 15.31
CA LEU A 710 35.10 -19.16 16.08
C LEU A 710 34.77 -20.31 17.04
N SER A 711 33.65 -20.25 17.76
CA SER A 711 33.20 -21.34 18.64
C SER A 711 32.92 -22.62 17.86
N THR A 712 32.41 -22.52 16.63
CA THR A 712 32.23 -23.70 15.77
C THR A 712 33.57 -24.34 15.41
N LEU A 713 34.59 -23.54 15.10
CA LEU A 713 35.94 -24.06 14.82
C LEU A 713 36.62 -24.62 16.07
N GLU A 714 36.42 -24.00 17.23
CA GLU A 714 36.90 -24.50 18.51
C GLU A 714 36.31 -25.87 18.85
N GLN A 715 35.01 -26.06 18.62
CA GLN A 715 34.34 -27.36 18.76
C GLN A 715 34.89 -28.43 17.79
N LEU A 716 35.46 -28.01 16.65
CA LEU A 716 36.16 -28.87 15.70
C LEU A 716 37.64 -29.09 16.05
N GLY A 717 38.11 -28.57 17.19
CA GLY A 717 39.47 -28.75 17.70
C GLY A 717 40.49 -27.74 17.17
N LEU A 718 40.06 -26.59 16.64
CA LEU A 718 40.94 -25.53 16.15
C LEU A 718 41.00 -24.35 17.11
N GLU A 719 42.21 -23.91 17.43
CA GLU A 719 42.42 -22.71 18.26
C GLU A 719 41.93 -21.44 17.53
N PRO A 720 41.06 -20.61 18.16
CA PRO A 720 40.55 -19.38 17.55
C PRO A 720 41.63 -18.40 17.06
N LEU A 721 42.80 -18.39 17.71
CA LEU A 721 43.95 -17.54 17.36
C LEU A 721 44.57 -17.88 15.99
N ARG A 722 44.21 -19.02 15.39
CA ARG A 722 44.64 -19.42 14.04
C ARG A 722 43.72 -18.88 12.93
N VAL A 723 42.65 -18.18 13.29
CA VAL A 723 41.59 -17.78 12.36
C VAL A 723 41.44 -16.27 12.35
N ASP A 724 41.71 -15.67 11.19
CA ASP A 724 41.57 -14.25 10.93
C ASP A 724 40.25 -13.99 10.17
N LEU A 725 39.28 -13.34 10.84
CA LEU A 725 37.98 -13.00 10.24
C LEU A 725 37.95 -11.54 9.79
N LEU A 726 37.79 -11.31 8.49
CA LEU A 726 37.80 -9.99 7.86
C LEU A 726 36.38 -9.57 7.43
N PRO A 727 35.94 -8.33 7.75
CA PRO A 727 34.69 -7.80 7.24
C PRO A 727 34.81 -7.43 5.75
N LEU A 728 33.72 -6.88 5.19
CA LEU A 728 33.70 -6.38 3.82
C LEU A 728 34.74 -5.25 3.64
N ILE A 729 35.51 -5.32 2.56
CA ILE A 729 36.41 -4.26 2.10
C ILE A 729 35.71 -3.52 0.95
N LEU A 730 35.50 -2.22 1.10
CA LEU A 730 34.67 -1.42 0.17
C LEU A 730 35.37 -1.09 -1.15
N LEU A 731 36.68 -0.85 -1.11
CA LEU A 731 37.46 -0.50 -2.30
C LEU A 731 37.92 -1.76 -3.04
N ASN A 732 37.70 -1.81 -4.36
CA ASN A 732 38.05 -2.98 -5.17
C ASN A 732 39.56 -3.27 -5.14
N TYR A 733 40.40 -2.23 -5.25
CA TYR A 733 41.85 -2.36 -5.10
C TYR A 733 42.24 -3.07 -3.79
N ASP A 734 41.75 -2.60 -2.65
CA ASP A 734 42.06 -3.19 -1.34
C ASP A 734 41.49 -4.62 -1.20
N HIS A 735 40.31 -4.87 -1.77
CA HIS A 735 39.72 -6.22 -1.82
C HIS A 735 40.61 -7.20 -2.57
N MET A 736 41.13 -6.79 -3.73
CA MET A 736 42.04 -7.61 -4.55
C MET A 736 43.37 -7.81 -3.83
N GLN A 737 43.92 -6.75 -3.23
CA GLN A 737 45.18 -6.85 -2.47
C GLN A 737 45.05 -7.72 -1.22
N ALA A 738 43.86 -7.90 -0.64
CA ALA A 738 43.65 -8.81 0.48
C ALA A 738 43.97 -10.28 0.15
N TYR A 739 44.01 -10.70 -1.12
CA TYR A 739 44.48 -12.03 -1.52
C TYR A 739 45.98 -12.23 -1.25
N SER A 740 46.75 -11.16 -1.00
CA SER A 740 48.12 -11.25 -0.49
C SER A 740 48.21 -11.78 0.94
N LEU A 741 47.10 -11.93 1.66
CA LEU A 741 47.08 -12.48 3.01
C LEU A 741 47.07 -14.01 3.05
N MET A 742 46.77 -14.69 1.94
CA MET A 742 46.67 -16.14 1.88
C MET A 742 47.61 -16.76 0.85
N ASP A 743 48.11 -17.95 1.17
CA ASP A 743 48.94 -18.78 0.31
C ASP A 743 48.09 -19.68 -0.60
N ILE A 744 47.04 -20.29 -0.06
CA ILE A 744 46.17 -21.25 -0.76
C ILE A 744 44.71 -20.90 -0.51
N SER A 745 43.92 -20.79 -1.58
CA SER A 745 42.49 -20.61 -1.47
C SER A 745 41.75 -21.95 -1.38
N LEU A 746 40.78 -22.01 -0.48
CA LEU A 746 39.91 -23.16 -0.31
C LEU A 746 38.52 -22.82 -0.86
N ASP A 747 38.12 -23.50 -1.93
CA ASP A 747 36.79 -23.35 -2.49
C ASP A 747 35.73 -24.08 -1.66
N THR A 748 34.50 -23.60 -1.72
CA THR A 748 33.37 -24.17 -0.97
C THR A 748 32.62 -25.23 -1.77
N PHE A 749 31.85 -26.08 -1.09
CA PHE A 749 31.00 -27.11 -1.71
C PHE A 749 29.76 -27.39 -0.84
N PRO A 750 28.62 -27.83 -1.41
CA PRO A 750 28.37 -28.11 -2.83
C PRO A 750 28.17 -26.86 -3.70
N TYR A 751 28.33 -25.67 -3.14
CA TYR A 751 28.27 -24.42 -3.88
C TYR A 751 29.68 -23.82 -3.98
N ALA A 752 30.30 -23.94 -5.16
CA ALA A 752 31.63 -23.42 -5.45
C ALA A 752 31.67 -21.89 -5.63
N GLY A 753 32.86 -21.34 -5.51
CA GLY A 753 33.20 -19.99 -5.91
C GLY A 753 33.07 -19.80 -7.41
N THR A 754 33.04 -18.54 -7.83
CA THR A 754 32.99 -18.19 -9.25
C THR A 754 33.89 -16.98 -9.48
N THR A 755 33.39 -15.78 -9.17
CA THR A 755 34.19 -14.56 -9.20
C THR A 755 35.34 -14.63 -8.19
N THR A 756 35.08 -15.11 -6.98
CA THR A 756 36.10 -15.29 -5.92
C THR A 756 37.21 -16.26 -6.33
N THR A 757 36.88 -17.34 -7.04
CA THR A 757 37.85 -18.29 -7.60
C THR A 757 38.67 -17.65 -8.71
N CYS A 758 38.02 -16.90 -9.61
CA CYS A 758 38.70 -16.14 -10.66
C CYS A 758 39.66 -15.09 -10.08
N GLU A 759 39.20 -14.32 -9.08
CA GLU A 759 40.00 -13.31 -8.39
C GLU A 759 41.19 -13.94 -7.66
N SER A 760 40.98 -15.08 -6.98
CA SER A 760 42.06 -15.85 -6.33
C SER A 760 43.16 -16.19 -7.32
N LEU A 761 42.81 -16.85 -8.43
CA LEU A 761 43.77 -17.26 -9.45
C LEU A 761 44.46 -16.04 -10.09
N TYR A 762 43.70 -14.97 -10.37
CA TYR A 762 44.24 -13.74 -10.97
C TYR A 762 45.20 -12.99 -10.02
N MET A 763 45.00 -13.10 -8.72
CA MET A 763 45.88 -12.59 -7.67
C MET A 763 47.01 -13.54 -7.30
N GLY A 764 47.17 -14.65 -8.03
CA GLY A 764 48.25 -15.61 -7.84
C GLY A 764 48.02 -16.59 -6.68
N VAL A 765 46.81 -16.66 -6.12
CA VAL A 765 46.50 -17.61 -5.06
C VAL A 765 45.94 -18.90 -5.70
N PRO A 766 46.65 -20.03 -5.68
CA PRO A 766 46.10 -21.31 -6.15
C PRO A 766 44.89 -21.71 -5.33
N CYS A 767 43.88 -22.27 -5.99
CA CYS A 767 42.62 -22.66 -5.38
C CYS A 767 42.44 -24.18 -5.43
N VAL A 768 42.04 -24.80 -4.33
CA VAL A 768 41.61 -26.21 -4.31
C VAL A 768 40.09 -26.25 -4.40
N THR A 769 39.55 -27.03 -5.34
CA THR A 769 38.10 -27.22 -5.54
C THR A 769 37.75 -28.71 -5.49
N MET A 770 36.46 -29.01 -5.35
CA MET A 770 35.95 -30.38 -5.40
C MET A 770 34.94 -30.55 -6.54
N ALA A 771 34.95 -31.72 -7.18
CA ALA A 771 33.95 -32.12 -8.15
C ALA A 771 32.74 -32.75 -7.46
N GLY A 772 31.56 -32.56 -8.04
CA GLY A 772 30.31 -33.11 -7.54
C GLY A 772 29.30 -33.43 -8.64
N SER A 773 28.06 -33.60 -8.21
CA SER A 773 26.92 -34.05 -9.02
C SER A 773 26.07 -32.90 -9.59
N VAL A 774 26.29 -31.67 -9.12
CA VAL A 774 25.47 -30.51 -9.48
C VAL A 774 26.31 -29.37 -10.07
N HIS A 775 25.71 -28.56 -10.94
CA HIS A 775 26.34 -27.41 -11.58
C HIS A 775 27.05 -26.50 -10.60
N ALA A 776 26.37 -26.10 -9.51
CA ALA A 776 26.91 -25.20 -8.49
C ALA A 776 28.23 -25.71 -7.89
N HIS A 777 28.42 -27.02 -7.81
CA HIS A 777 29.62 -27.66 -7.27
C HIS A 777 30.74 -27.66 -8.31
N ASN A 778 30.38 -27.86 -9.58
CA ASN A 778 31.33 -28.02 -10.69
C ASN A 778 31.74 -26.71 -11.37
N VAL A 779 31.29 -25.54 -10.90
CA VAL A 779 31.78 -24.26 -11.43
C VAL A 779 33.29 -24.11 -11.23
N GLY A 780 33.80 -24.46 -10.04
CA GLY A 780 35.24 -24.47 -9.76
C GLY A 780 36.00 -25.47 -10.65
N VAL A 781 35.39 -26.64 -10.94
CA VAL A 781 35.94 -27.66 -11.85
C VAL A 781 36.12 -27.07 -13.25
N SER A 782 35.09 -26.44 -13.81
CA SER A 782 35.15 -25.81 -15.13
C SER A 782 36.27 -24.76 -15.22
N ILE A 783 36.35 -23.86 -14.23
CA ILE A 783 37.36 -22.80 -14.19
C ILE A 783 38.77 -23.40 -14.11
N LEU A 784 39.05 -24.28 -13.14
CA LEU A 784 40.38 -24.82 -12.90
C LEU A 784 40.85 -25.70 -14.06
N SER A 785 39.99 -26.57 -14.59
CA SER A 785 40.32 -27.39 -15.77
C SER A 785 40.69 -26.53 -16.98
N THR A 786 39.96 -25.44 -17.21
CA THR A 786 40.20 -24.54 -18.35
C THR A 786 41.48 -23.71 -18.20
N VAL A 787 41.84 -23.34 -16.97
CA VAL A 787 43.13 -22.66 -16.69
C VAL A 787 44.32 -23.63 -16.78
N GLY A 788 44.08 -24.94 -16.72
CA GLY A 788 45.13 -25.97 -16.74
C GLY A 788 45.55 -26.45 -15.35
N LEU A 789 44.71 -26.26 -14.33
CA LEU A 789 44.93 -26.62 -12.92
C LEU A 789 44.08 -27.83 -12.52
N GLY A 790 43.88 -28.79 -13.43
CA GLY A 790 43.07 -29.99 -13.19
C GLY A 790 43.59 -30.86 -12.04
N ASN A 791 44.87 -30.73 -11.69
CA ASN A 791 45.49 -31.39 -10.54
C ASN A 791 45.08 -30.82 -9.18
N LEU A 792 44.34 -29.70 -9.14
CA LEU A 792 43.81 -29.08 -7.93
C LEU A 792 42.30 -29.35 -7.73
N ILE A 793 41.77 -30.32 -8.48
CA ILE A 793 40.37 -30.73 -8.45
C ILE A 793 40.25 -32.07 -7.73
N ALA A 794 39.71 -32.04 -6.52
CA ALA A 794 39.43 -33.23 -5.73
C ALA A 794 38.15 -33.94 -6.18
N LYS A 795 38.08 -35.26 -6.03
CA LYS A 795 36.87 -36.06 -6.29
C LYS A 795 36.02 -36.29 -5.05
N ASN A 796 36.60 -36.11 -3.87
CA ASN A 796 35.96 -36.30 -2.58
C ASN A 796 36.71 -35.50 -1.50
N GLU A 797 36.18 -35.50 -0.28
CA GLU A 797 36.71 -34.74 0.85
C GLU A 797 38.12 -35.17 1.25
N GLU A 798 38.44 -36.46 1.18
CA GLU A 798 39.77 -36.98 1.50
C GLU A 798 40.83 -36.45 0.54
N GLU A 799 40.55 -36.51 -0.76
CA GLU A 799 41.43 -35.96 -1.81
C GLU A 799 41.53 -34.44 -1.70
N TYR A 800 40.45 -33.75 -1.31
CA TYR A 800 40.47 -32.29 -1.09
C TYR A 800 41.45 -31.91 0.02
N VAL A 801 41.42 -32.63 1.15
CA VAL A 801 42.38 -32.44 2.25
C VAL A 801 43.80 -32.76 1.77
N GLN A 802 43.98 -33.87 1.05
CA GLN A 802 45.29 -34.30 0.57
C GLN A 802 45.92 -33.27 -0.37
N LEU A 803 45.16 -32.73 -1.32
CA LEU A 803 45.65 -31.72 -2.27
C LEU A 803 46.04 -30.42 -1.56
N ALA A 804 45.24 -29.96 -0.58
CA ALA A 804 45.56 -28.79 0.22
C ALA A 804 46.87 -28.98 1.03
N VAL A 805 47.04 -30.16 1.64
CA VAL A 805 48.27 -30.50 2.37
C VAL A 805 49.47 -30.62 1.45
N GLN A 806 49.30 -31.22 0.27
CA GLN A 806 50.37 -31.37 -0.72
C GLN A 806 50.85 -30.01 -1.23
N LEU A 807 49.92 -29.10 -1.57
CA LEU A 807 50.27 -27.73 -1.96
C LEU A 807 51.03 -26.98 -0.86
N ALA A 808 50.64 -27.18 0.39
CA ALA A 808 51.25 -26.54 1.55
C ALA A 808 52.63 -27.12 1.92
N SER A 809 53.00 -28.31 1.40
CA SER A 809 54.23 -29.00 1.77
C SER A 809 55.50 -28.47 1.08
N ASP A 810 55.36 -27.79 -0.06
CA ASP A 810 56.47 -27.20 -0.82
C ASP A 810 56.22 -25.71 -1.09
N ILE A 811 56.71 -24.85 -0.18
CA ILE A 811 56.57 -23.39 -0.25
C ILE A 811 57.25 -22.81 -1.50
N THR A 812 58.33 -23.43 -1.98
CA THR A 812 59.06 -22.93 -3.16
C THR A 812 58.24 -23.19 -4.42
N ALA A 813 57.71 -24.41 -4.59
CA ALA A 813 56.80 -24.73 -5.68
C ALA A 813 55.51 -23.88 -5.62
N LEU A 814 54.97 -23.66 -4.43
CA LEU A 814 53.80 -22.82 -4.20
C LEU A 814 54.04 -21.37 -4.64
N SER A 815 55.18 -20.78 -4.25
CA SER A 815 55.57 -19.43 -4.67
C SER A 815 55.77 -19.33 -6.18
N ASN A 816 56.41 -20.33 -6.80
CA ASN A 816 56.60 -20.38 -8.25
C ASN A 816 55.26 -20.47 -9.00
N LEU A 817 54.34 -21.32 -8.53
CA LEU A 817 52.98 -21.40 -9.07
C LEU A 817 52.30 -20.04 -8.97
N ARG A 818 52.27 -19.44 -7.77
CA ARG A 818 51.69 -18.12 -7.51
C ARG A 818 52.16 -17.04 -8.47
N MET A 819 53.46 -16.95 -8.70
CA MET A 819 54.03 -15.93 -9.60
C MET A 819 53.67 -16.17 -11.09
N SER A 820 53.34 -17.40 -11.47
CA SER A 820 52.94 -17.75 -12.85
C SER A 820 51.42 -17.70 -13.10
N LEU A 821 50.61 -17.79 -12.06
CA LEU A 821 49.16 -18.03 -12.16
C LEU A 821 48.39 -16.93 -12.91
N ARG A 822 48.73 -15.66 -12.69
CA ARG A 822 48.07 -14.55 -13.39
C ARG A 822 48.26 -14.65 -14.90
N ASP A 823 49.48 -14.95 -15.34
CA ASP A 823 49.79 -15.11 -16.76
C ASP A 823 49.15 -16.36 -17.35
N LEU A 824 49.16 -17.46 -16.60
CA LEU A 824 48.50 -18.72 -16.98
C LEU A 824 46.99 -18.49 -17.21
N MET A 825 46.32 -17.86 -16.24
CA MET A 825 44.90 -17.54 -16.32
C MET A 825 44.60 -16.56 -17.46
N SER A 826 45.40 -15.50 -17.62
CA SER A 826 45.19 -14.48 -18.66
C SER A 826 45.30 -15.05 -20.08
N ARG A 827 46.08 -16.11 -20.28
CA ARG A 827 46.23 -16.80 -21.58
C ARG A 827 45.25 -17.95 -21.79
N SER A 828 44.56 -18.36 -20.73
CA SER A 828 43.57 -19.43 -20.79
C SER A 828 42.26 -18.97 -21.46
N PRO A 829 41.43 -19.91 -21.94
CA PRO A 829 40.11 -19.56 -22.46
C PRO A 829 39.19 -18.81 -21.49
N VAL A 830 39.40 -18.94 -20.16
CA VAL A 830 38.61 -18.21 -19.15
C VAL A 830 38.74 -16.69 -19.30
N CYS A 831 39.83 -16.17 -19.88
CA CYS A 831 40.03 -14.73 -20.13
C CYS A 831 40.06 -14.37 -21.63
N ASP A 832 39.73 -15.30 -22.53
CA ASP A 832 39.74 -15.07 -23.97
C ASP A 832 38.36 -14.55 -24.47
N GLY A 833 38.14 -13.25 -24.28
CA GLY A 833 36.90 -12.57 -24.66
C GLY A 833 36.48 -12.75 -26.13
N PRO A 834 37.38 -12.55 -27.10
CA PRO A 834 37.09 -12.79 -28.51
C PRO A 834 36.66 -14.23 -28.80
N LYS A 835 37.43 -15.23 -28.35
CA LYS A 835 37.12 -16.65 -28.63
C LYS A 835 35.83 -17.09 -27.95
N PHE A 836 35.63 -16.69 -26.70
CA PHE A 836 34.39 -16.95 -25.97
C PHE A 836 33.17 -16.41 -26.72
N THR A 837 33.25 -15.16 -27.17
CA THR A 837 32.13 -14.50 -27.86
C THR A 837 31.81 -15.16 -29.19
N LEU A 838 32.81 -15.64 -29.94
CA LEU A 838 32.59 -16.45 -31.15
C LEU A 838 31.85 -17.77 -30.86
N GLY A 839 32.22 -18.45 -29.76
CA GLY A 839 31.51 -19.64 -29.29
C GLY A 839 30.05 -19.35 -28.94
N LEU A 840 29.82 -18.23 -28.26
CA LEU A 840 28.48 -17.75 -27.89
C LEU A 840 27.63 -17.38 -29.12
N GLU A 841 28.22 -16.67 -30.09
CA GLU A 841 27.59 -16.31 -31.36
C GLU A 841 27.18 -17.53 -32.19
N SER A 842 28.02 -18.57 -32.19
CA SER A 842 27.71 -19.87 -32.80
C SER A 842 26.53 -20.56 -32.12
N ALA A 843 26.49 -20.55 -30.78
CA ALA A 843 25.36 -21.07 -30.01
C ALA A 843 24.07 -20.30 -30.32
N TYR A 844 24.10 -18.97 -30.36
CA TYR A 844 22.96 -18.13 -30.73
C TYR A 844 22.48 -18.40 -32.16
N ARG A 845 23.40 -18.54 -33.12
CA ARG A 845 23.06 -18.90 -34.50
C ARG A 845 22.37 -20.26 -34.57
N ASN A 846 22.84 -21.25 -33.80
CA ASN A 846 22.22 -22.57 -33.73
C ASN A 846 20.80 -22.50 -33.14
N MET A 847 20.60 -21.80 -32.01
CA MET A 847 19.30 -21.59 -31.40
C MET A 847 18.32 -20.93 -32.39
N TRP A 848 18.77 -19.87 -33.06
CA TRP A 848 17.97 -19.16 -34.06
C TRP A 848 17.62 -20.03 -35.26
N GLY A 849 18.58 -20.82 -35.77
CA GLY A 849 18.35 -21.76 -36.86
C GLY A 849 17.33 -22.85 -36.50
N ARG A 850 17.32 -23.32 -35.24
CA ARG A 850 16.29 -24.24 -34.72
C ARG A 850 14.91 -23.57 -34.66
N TYR A 851 14.83 -22.35 -34.14
CA TYR A 851 13.59 -21.57 -34.13
C TYR A 851 13.02 -21.36 -35.54
N CYS A 852 13.86 -21.02 -36.53
CA CYS A 852 13.44 -20.86 -37.92
C CYS A 852 12.83 -22.14 -38.52
N LYS A 853 13.31 -23.31 -38.07
CA LYS A 853 12.78 -24.63 -38.45
C LYS A 853 11.53 -25.06 -37.66
N GLY A 854 11.02 -24.21 -36.76
CA GLY A 854 9.86 -24.50 -35.91
C GLY A 854 10.20 -25.30 -34.65
N ASP A 855 11.47 -25.50 -34.33
CA ASP A 855 11.89 -26.14 -33.09
C ASP A 855 12.02 -25.11 -31.96
N VAL A 856 11.01 -25.06 -31.09
CA VAL A 856 10.95 -24.17 -29.93
C VAL A 856 10.81 -25.00 -28.63
N PRO A 857 11.88 -25.16 -27.83
CA PRO A 857 11.86 -26.02 -26.65
C PRO A 857 10.77 -25.70 -25.63
N SER A 858 10.55 -24.42 -25.32
CA SER A 858 9.50 -24.01 -24.38
C SER A 858 8.10 -24.34 -24.86
N GLN A 859 7.79 -24.20 -26.16
CA GLN A 859 6.47 -24.52 -26.71
C GLN A 859 6.15 -26.00 -26.51
N ARG A 860 7.12 -26.88 -26.80
CA ARG A 860 7.00 -28.32 -26.54
C ARG A 860 6.73 -28.62 -25.05
N HIS A 861 7.42 -27.93 -24.14
CA HIS A 861 7.17 -28.09 -22.71
C HIS A 861 5.79 -27.56 -22.29
N MET A 862 5.35 -26.41 -22.82
CA MET A 862 4.04 -25.84 -22.52
C MET A 862 2.90 -26.72 -23.03
N GLU A 863 3.06 -27.36 -24.19
CA GLU A 863 2.10 -28.35 -24.72
C GLU A 863 1.99 -29.58 -23.81
N ILE A 864 3.12 -30.14 -23.35
CA ILE A 864 3.15 -31.26 -22.39
C ILE A 864 2.45 -30.87 -21.08
N LEU A 865 2.73 -29.66 -20.57
CA LEU A 865 2.11 -29.16 -19.34
C LEU A 865 0.60 -28.94 -19.47
N GLN A 866 0.09 -28.61 -20.66
CA GLN A 866 -1.35 -28.48 -20.90
C GLN A 866 -2.03 -29.87 -20.95
N GLN A 867 -1.34 -30.90 -21.44
CA GLN A 867 -1.84 -32.28 -21.49
C GLN A 867 -1.90 -32.93 -20.09
N GLU A 868 -0.99 -32.59 -19.18
CA GLU A 868 -1.01 -33.08 -17.78
C GLU A 868 -2.15 -32.49 -16.92
N VAL A 869 -2.81 -31.41 -17.38
CA VAL A 869 -3.84 -30.69 -16.61
C VAL A 869 -5.27 -31.08 -17.03
N THR A 870 -5.46 -31.78 -18.15
CA THR A 870 -6.75 -32.41 -18.49
C THR A 870 -6.96 -33.66 -17.61
N PRO A 871 -7.98 -33.72 -16.73
CA PRO A 871 -8.36 -34.98 -16.12
C PRO A 871 -8.82 -35.91 -17.24
N GLU A 872 -8.33 -37.14 -17.27
CA GLU A 872 -8.97 -38.19 -18.07
C GLU A 872 -10.44 -38.27 -17.67
N GLU A 873 -11.35 -37.85 -18.56
CA GLU A 873 -12.75 -38.23 -18.44
C GLU A 873 -12.81 -39.76 -18.41
N PRO A 874 -13.47 -40.37 -17.42
CA PRO A 874 -13.59 -41.81 -17.41
C PRO A 874 -14.47 -42.19 -18.60
N THR A 875 -13.86 -42.78 -19.63
CA THR A 875 -14.59 -43.40 -20.74
C THR A 875 -15.52 -44.46 -20.16
N THR A 876 -16.82 -44.14 -20.10
CA THR A 876 -17.89 -45.08 -19.79
C THR A 876 -17.97 -46.10 -20.93
N LYS A 877 -17.23 -47.20 -20.78
CA LYS A 877 -17.55 -48.43 -21.49
C LYS A 877 -18.86 -48.96 -20.91
N ILE A 878 -19.93 -48.83 -21.68
CA ILE A 878 -21.19 -49.52 -21.44
C ILE A 878 -20.91 -51.03 -21.55
N ALA A 879 -20.97 -51.72 -20.42
CA ALA A 879 -21.03 -53.18 -20.37
C ALA A 879 -22.35 -53.58 -19.70
N GLU A 880 -23.05 -54.51 -20.34
CA GLU A 880 -24.38 -55.03 -20.02
C GLU A 880 -24.50 -55.64 -18.60
N PRO A 881 -25.72 -55.71 -18.03
CA PRO A 881 -25.92 -56.03 -16.63
C PRO A 881 -25.95 -57.54 -16.39
N ILE A 882 -25.10 -58.02 -15.47
CA ILE A 882 -25.24 -59.36 -14.87
C ILE A 882 -25.69 -59.19 -13.42
N ARG A 883 -26.90 -59.71 -13.15
CA ARG A 883 -27.51 -59.87 -11.82
C ARG A 883 -26.68 -60.81 -10.95
N ILE A 884 -26.29 -60.38 -9.74
CA ILE A 884 -26.06 -61.28 -8.60
C ILE A 884 -26.58 -60.63 -7.30
N THR A 885 -27.11 -61.51 -6.47
CA THR A 885 -27.98 -61.45 -5.30
C THR A 885 -27.35 -60.93 -3.99
N GLU A 886 -28.24 -60.54 -3.08
CA GLU A 886 -28.05 -60.12 -1.68
C GLU A 886 -27.19 -61.06 -0.82
N SER A 887 -26.39 -60.48 0.10
CA SER A 887 -26.40 -60.82 1.54
C SER A 887 -25.32 -60.05 2.33
N GLY A 888 -25.68 -59.49 3.50
CA GLY A 888 -24.76 -59.37 4.65
C GLY A 888 -24.30 -57.96 5.09
N PHE A 889 -25.08 -57.31 5.95
CA PHE A 889 -24.61 -56.35 6.98
C PHE A 889 -24.09 -57.14 8.22
N PRO A 890 -23.29 -56.60 9.18
CA PRO A 890 -23.49 -55.25 9.77
C PRO A 890 -22.27 -54.45 10.29
N ALA A 891 -22.58 -53.17 10.55
CA ALA A 891 -22.06 -52.27 11.60
C ALA A 891 -20.60 -51.78 11.52
N SER A 892 -20.22 -50.55 11.87
CA SER A 892 -20.91 -49.31 12.26
C SER A 892 -19.85 -48.22 12.50
N ILE A 893 -20.26 -46.95 12.33
CA ILE A 893 -19.84 -45.73 13.06
C ILE A 893 -19.43 -44.55 12.15
N LYS A 894 -20.46 -43.75 11.88
CA LYS A 894 -20.56 -42.27 11.93
C LYS A 894 -19.58 -41.42 11.10
N SER A 895 -20.14 -41.00 9.97
CA SER A 895 -19.95 -39.72 9.31
C SER A 895 -20.34 -38.50 10.17
N ASN A 896 -19.68 -37.38 9.89
CA ASN A 896 -20.17 -36.00 9.73
C ASN A 896 -18.92 -35.20 9.29
N GLY A 897 -18.77 -34.67 8.07
CA GLY A 897 -19.71 -33.85 7.33
C GLY A 897 -19.08 -32.47 7.15
N PHE A 898 -18.00 -32.37 6.37
CA PHE A 898 -17.40 -31.10 5.95
C PHE A 898 -18.04 -30.68 4.63
N ASN A 899 -18.83 -29.61 4.67
CA ASN A 899 -19.13 -28.79 3.50
C ASN A 899 -18.15 -27.60 3.45
N PRO A 900 -17.82 -27.08 2.26
CA PRO A 900 -16.75 -26.11 2.05
C PRO A 900 -17.23 -24.68 2.37
N CYS A 901 -16.40 -23.94 3.12
CA CYS A 901 -16.61 -22.52 3.38
C CYS A 901 -15.76 -21.65 2.42
N PRO A 902 -16.22 -20.44 2.06
CA PRO A 902 -15.62 -19.60 1.03
C PRO A 902 -14.49 -18.68 1.54
N THR A 903 -13.65 -18.27 0.60
CA THR A 903 -12.58 -17.26 0.64
C THR A 903 -12.86 -16.01 1.50
N PRO A 904 -11.89 -15.51 2.28
CA PRO A 904 -12.04 -14.24 3.00
C PRO A 904 -11.58 -13.04 2.16
N MET A 905 -12.50 -12.08 1.98
CA MET A 905 -12.20 -10.69 1.66
C MET A 905 -11.68 -9.99 2.92
N ALA A 906 -10.57 -9.25 2.81
CA ALA A 906 -10.06 -8.42 3.88
C ALA A 906 -10.86 -7.11 3.98
N ASN A 907 -11.74 -7.01 4.97
CA ASN A 907 -12.32 -5.75 5.43
C ASN A 907 -11.39 -5.14 6.50
N LEU A 908 -10.86 -3.96 6.24
CA LEU A 908 -10.24 -3.10 7.24
C LEU A 908 -11.30 -2.09 7.71
N SER A 909 -11.92 -2.35 8.85
CA SER A 909 -12.72 -1.39 9.60
C SER A 909 -12.10 -1.21 10.97
N SER A 910 -11.45 -0.08 11.21
CA SER A 910 -11.00 0.33 12.54
C SER A 910 -12.12 1.11 13.22
N SER A 911 -12.78 0.49 14.19
CA SER A 911 -13.63 1.16 15.18
C SER A 911 -13.16 0.71 16.56
N GLU A 912 -12.31 1.51 17.21
CA GLU A 912 -12.11 1.43 18.65
C GLU A 912 -12.82 2.61 19.30
N GLU A 913 -13.70 2.24 20.22
CA GLU A 913 -14.47 3.08 21.13
C GLU A 913 -13.52 3.88 22.04
N ASN A 914 -13.79 5.16 22.22
CA ASN A 914 -13.48 5.86 23.47
C ASN A 914 -14.69 6.74 23.82
N GLY A 915 -15.44 6.28 24.81
CA GLY A 915 -16.49 7.04 25.46
C GLY A 915 -15.90 8.09 26.40
N VAL A 916 -16.62 9.22 26.46
CA VAL A 916 -16.84 9.95 27.72
C VAL A 916 -18.12 9.40 28.33
#